data_AF-A0A1Q2M0Z9-F1
#
_entry.id   AF-A0A1Q2M0Z9-F1
#
_cell.length_a   1.000
_cell.length_b   1.000
_cell.length_c   1.000
_cell.angle_alpha   90.00
_cell.angle_beta   90.00
_cell.angle_gamma   90.00
#
_symmetry.space_group_name_H-M   'P 1'
#
loop_
_entity.id
_entity.type
_entity.pdbx_description
1 polymer ?
#
loop_
_entity_poly.entity_id
_entity_poly.type
_entity_poly.pdbx_seq_one_letter_code
_entity_poly.pdbx_strand_id
1 'polypeptide(L)'
;MTLAEPAGDLVAGGSMTVSAMADDVDGNVSYLELFYSEPGSGNEVSAGMVSNTPYSWTLESLLEGTYGLRVVATDDDNDTAENSRFVDVVAADSGSGDDFAVIATGANSAIFSFKAQPEWPTGGTFYSCKDLEVDCYPAALLDGRWDREHNNLSNGQTYTAQLKVPGMSADNFPRYTFAWDGNGAGNPGDGGNPDEPGDPDFAHLDWTSNSLTNGRVGPAPRANPPAALRTPINGAAPTSHGFAFDINGNQLSWRWGPQIVKGGGDSGLEMHCSDDGNMTFKSVAVSGGSAAIPCSGDYNYFFRYLHPSHSLNNNPAHQWIWTGLFTTAGSRVDPNNYPSFTDGSANWMRFRHPVSHDGTTAAILDAQHNNDLLRNLDRYNIWVDDSPGNVQIGFDVDGNVIRNESMRNTAGGPNGQQFFALTQNPGFGNVFSYGQVIQFEVSAVAGNTGAQTYNDFSYYTVGLGWGNYGDPRLNPAGKASTTMILSDNGTYSHLEYNAIFTQPVTTVHSEDMVDDFLLGHHLFHGIDPNKQGSTDFDEVKIGDRSCGDCHFRDGRGSEIIQTAKGPRLPPPTYGVKLLEVIEGREAGFSWDGSANTVAEQVRNALVLDHGVDPDALPGRVLELLTTYTEVLTVPARNPGSYDLPGVAEGDVLFNDIGCAGCHTPVQKTRSDAPTHLRDLTLRPYTDMKTWDLGEGDFRTPPLWGLGHNIRMLEKNSRALLYMHDGGSTSLEDAIQRHGGDAAGVRSNYNSLSGSQQDAVKAFVETL
;
A
#
# COMPACT_ATOMS: atom_id res chain seq x y z
N MET A 1 55.00 -1.51 -43.17
CA MET A 1 53.62 -0.96 -43.30
C MET A 1 52.65 -1.51 -42.26
N THR A 2 51.96 -0.62 -41.54
CA THR A 2 50.92 -0.95 -40.54
C THR A 2 49.69 -0.05 -40.72
N LEU A 3 48.49 -0.65 -40.70
CA LEU A 3 47.21 0.06 -40.64
C LEU A 3 46.74 0.12 -39.18
N ALA A 4 46.52 1.31 -38.64
CA ALA A 4 46.07 1.51 -37.26
C ALA A 4 44.58 1.17 -37.09
N GLU A 5 44.17 0.75 -35.90
CA GLU A 5 42.75 0.69 -35.57
C GLU A 5 42.19 2.11 -35.39
N PRO A 6 41.04 2.43 -35.98
CA PRO A 6 40.34 3.67 -35.70
C PRO A 6 40.06 3.79 -34.21
N ALA A 7 40.25 4.98 -33.64
CA ALA A 7 40.03 5.24 -32.22
C ALA A 7 38.57 5.66 -31.94
N GLY A 8 38.02 5.18 -30.82
CA GLY A 8 36.66 5.50 -30.36
C GLY A 8 35.59 4.52 -30.88
N ASP A 9 34.40 4.61 -30.30
CA ASP A 9 33.25 3.79 -30.70
C ASP A 9 32.70 4.28 -32.05
N LEU A 10 32.67 3.38 -33.05
CA LEU A 10 32.21 3.72 -34.39
C LEU A 10 30.73 3.40 -34.54
N VAL A 11 29.94 4.44 -34.80
CA VAL A 11 28.49 4.38 -34.87
C VAL A 11 27.97 4.79 -36.25
N ALA A 12 26.85 4.20 -36.67
CA ALA A 12 26.18 4.57 -37.91
C ALA A 12 25.81 6.07 -37.94
N GLY A 13 26.06 6.74 -39.07
CA GLY A 13 25.91 8.17 -39.28
C GLY A 13 27.13 9.01 -38.84
N GLY A 14 28.07 8.43 -38.10
CA GLY A 14 29.30 9.09 -37.65
C GLY A 14 30.41 9.11 -38.71
N SER A 15 31.63 9.40 -38.25
CA SER A 15 32.85 9.46 -39.07
C SER A 15 33.95 8.57 -38.48
N MET A 16 34.72 7.87 -39.31
CA MET A 16 35.92 7.15 -38.86
C MET A 16 37.17 7.79 -39.46
N THR A 17 38.21 7.94 -38.63
CA THR A 17 39.54 8.34 -39.10
C THR A 17 40.45 7.12 -39.19
N VAL A 18 40.94 6.84 -40.38
CA VAL A 18 41.84 5.72 -40.68
C VAL A 18 43.24 6.27 -40.86
N SER A 19 44.22 5.71 -40.14
CA SER A 19 45.61 6.14 -40.23
C SER A 19 46.54 4.97 -40.49
N ALA A 20 47.60 5.19 -41.26
CA ALA A 20 48.58 4.16 -41.59
C ALA A 20 50.01 4.70 -41.45
N MET A 21 50.95 3.77 -41.27
CA MET A 21 52.38 4.04 -41.31
C MET A 21 53.02 3.12 -42.34
N ALA A 22 53.91 3.65 -43.15
CA ALA A 22 54.75 2.88 -44.06
C ALA A 22 56.17 3.41 -43.99
N ASP A 23 57.10 2.49 -44.19
CA ASP A 23 58.52 2.66 -44.11
C ASP A 23 59.13 1.86 -45.26
N ASP A 24 60.05 2.49 -45.99
CA ASP A 24 60.87 1.81 -46.99
C ASP A 24 62.33 1.76 -46.54
N VAL A 25 63.08 0.75 -47.01
CA VAL A 25 64.48 0.52 -46.66
C VAL A 25 65.37 1.69 -47.06
N ASP A 26 65.07 2.40 -48.15
CA ASP A 26 65.81 3.59 -48.59
C ASP A 26 65.21 4.93 -48.11
N GLY A 27 64.00 4.87 -47.56
CA GLY A 27 63.29 5.97 -46.91
C GLY A 27 62.29 6.74 -47.77
N ASN A 28 62.05 6.35 -49.03
CA ASN A 28 61.19 7.10 -49.96
C ASN A 28 59.85 6.43 -50.25
N VAL A 29 58.86 6.61 -49.37
CA VAL A 29 57.47 6.22 -49.66
C VAL A 29 56.77 7.33 -50.45
N SER A 30 56.42 7.08 -51.71
CA SER A 30 55.80 8.08 -52.61
C SER A 30 54.38 8.46 -52.17
N TYR A 31 53.51 7.47 -51.95
CA TYR A 31 52.16 7.69 -51.43
C TYR A 31 51.54 6.42 -50.88
N LEU A 32 50.49 6.59 -50.08
CA LEU A 32 49.55 5.52 -49.72
C LEU A 32 48.19 5.81 -50.32
N GLU A 33 47.45 4.76 -50.68
CA GLU A 33 46.04 4.85 -51.06
C GLU A 33 45.21 3.93 -50.17
N LEU A 34 44.11 4.45 -49.62
CA LEU A 34 43.14 3.67 -48.85
C LEU A 34 41.98 3.25 -49.75
N PHE A 35 41.65 1.97 -49.71
CA PHE A 35 40.44 1.38 -50.24
C PHE A 35 39.55 0.91 -49.10
N TYR A 36 38.24 1.08 -49.23
CA TYR A 36 37.27 0.57 -48.27
C TYR A 36 36.07 -0.09 -48.96
N SER A 37 35.47 -1.08 -48.31
CA SER A 37 34.21 -1.71 -48.73
C SER A 37 33.15 -1.50 -47.66
N GLU A 38 32.04 -0.88 -48.04
CA GLU A 38 30.89 -0.66 -47.15
C GLU A 38 30.17 -1.98 -46.80
N PRO A 39 29.49 -2.06 -45.64
CA PRO A 39 28.78 -3.24 -45.19
C PRO A 39 27.82 -3.77 -46.25
N GLY A 40 27.98 -5.06 -46.61
CA GLY A 40 27.13 -5.73 -47.60
C GLY A 40 27.34 -5.33 -49.06
N SER A 41 28.21 -4.36 -49.38
CA SER A 41 28.43 -3.90 -50.76
C SER A 41 29.26 -4.86 -51.61
N GLY A 42 30.20 -5.57 -50.98
CA GLY A 42 31.12 -6.51 -51.64
C GLY A 42 32.11 -5.88 -52.65
N ASN A 43 32.14 -4.55 -52.79
CA ASN A 43 33.00 -3.82 -53.73
C ASN A 43 33.88 -2.81 -52.97
N GLU A 44 35.15 -2.69 -53.36
CA GLU A 44 36.06 -1.70 -52.79
C GLU A 44 36.00 -0.36 -53.55
N VAL A 45 36.03 0.73 -52.80
CA VAL A 45 36.06 2.11 -53.29
C VAL A 45 37.32 2.81 -52.75
N SER A 46 38.00 3.60 -53.58
CA SER A 46 39.16 4.38 -53.14
C SER A 46 38.71 5.61 -52.34
N ALA A 47 39.29 5.79 -51.15
CA ALA A 47 39.20 6.99 -50.33
C ALA A 47 40.26 8.06 -50.72
N GLY A 48 41.10 7.78 -51.73
CA GLY A 48 42.09 8.69 -52.28
C GLY A 48 43.53 8.43 -51.82
N MET A 49 44.48 9.09 -52.50
CA MET A 49 45.93 8.96 -52.24
C MET A 49 46.44 10.07 -51.31
N VAL A 50 47.35 9.72 -50.39
CA VAL A 50 48.04 10.65 -49.48
C VAL A 50 49.54 10.44 -49.60
N SER A 51 50.28 11.51 -49.92
CA SER A 51 51.73 11.47 -50.17
C SER A 51 52.60 12.07 -49.06
N ASN A 52 51.99 12.57 -47.98
CA ASN A 52 52.72 13.17 -46.86
C ASN A 52 52.32 12.54 -45.52
N THR A 53 53.27 12.41 -44.59
CA THR A 53 53.01 11.91 -43.23
C THR A 53 52.42 13.00 -42.33
N PRO A 54 51.48 12.67 -41.41
CA PRO A 54 50.88 11.35 -41.20
C PRO A 54 49.87 10.98 -42.31
N TYR A 55 49.92 9.73 -42.77
CA TYR A 55 48.96 9.22 -43.76
C TYR A 55 47.62 8.92 -43.07
N SER A 56 46.60 9.71 -43.38
CA SER A 56 45.29 9.64 -42.73
C SER A 56 44.15 9.99 -43.68
N TRP A 57 43.02 9.32 -43.51
CA TRP A 57 41.77 9.52 -44.25
C TRP A 57 40.59 9.58 -43.27
N THR A 58 39.56 10.34 -43.61
CA THR A 58 38.31 10.38 -42.86
C THR A 58 37.18 9.88 -43.76
N LEU A 59 36.48 8.84 -43.33
CA LEU A 59 35.25 8.36 -43.97
C LEU A 59 34.06 8.88 -43.14
N GLU A 60 33.11 9.51 -43.82
CA GLU A 60 31.96 10.19 -43.22
C GLU A 60 30.66 9.41 -43.50
N SER A 61 29.62 9.63 -42.69
CA SER A 61 28.29 9.04 -42.87
C SER A 61 28.30 7.50 -42.90
N LEU A 62 28.94 6.89 -41.90
CA LEU A 62 29.11 5.43 -41.83
C LEU A 62 27.76 4.69 -41.77
N LEU A 63 27.70 3.50 -42.35
CA LEU A 63 26.57 2.59 -42.26
C LEU A 63 26.81 1.56 -41.15
N GLU A 64 25.75 1.01 -40.57
CA GLU A 64 25.88 -0.10 -39.64
C GLU A 64 26.44 -1.35 -40.34
N GLY A 65 27.42 -2.00 -39.71
CA GLY A 65 27.99 -3.28 -40.10
C GLY A 65 29.51 -3.23 -40.28
N THR A 66 30.06 -4.34 -40.76
CA THR A 66 31.51 -4.51 -40.91
C THR A 66 32.04 -3.85 -42.19
N TYR A 67 32.96 -2.91 -42.03
CA TYR A 67 33.75 -2.32 -43.11
C TYR A 67 35.03 -3.13 -43.34
N GLY A 68 35.39 -3.35 -44.60
CA GLY A 68 36.71 -3.81 -44.99
C GLY A 68 37.58 -2.62 -45.36
N LEU A 69 38.76 -2.48 -44.75
CA LEU A 69 39.75 -1.46 -45.05
C LEU A 69 41.00 -2.11 -45.62
N ARG A 70 41.56 -1.57 -46.70
CA ARG A 70 42.81 -2.02 -47.30
C ARG A 70 43.62 -0.83 -47.76
N VAL A 71 44.85 -0.72 -47.28
CA VAL A 71 45.76 0.37 -47.64
C VAL A 71 46.93 -0.19 -48.45
N VAL A 72 47.31 0.52 -49.50
CA VAL A 72 48.45 0.17 -50.38
C VAL A 72 49.46 1.30 -50.31
N ALA A 73 50.69 1.01 -49.89
CA ALA A 73 51.84 1.92 -50.03
C ALA A 73 52.53 1.67 -51.36
N THR A 74 53.02 2.73 -51.98
CA THR A 74 53.85 2.69 -53.18
C THR A 74 55.08 3.57 -52.98
N ASP A 75 56.26 3.04 -53.26
CA ASP A 75 57.53 3.78 -53.19
C ASP A 75 57.84 4.51 -54.52
N ASP A 76 59.04 5.09 -54.66
CA ASP A 76 59.49 5.80 -55.86
C ASP A 76 60.01 4.89 -56.98
N ASP A 77 60.31 3.62 -56.69
CA ASP A 77 60.59 2.56 -57.66
C ASP A 77 59.31 1.84 -58.14
N ASN A 78 58.15 2.26 -57.63
CA ASN A 78 56.81 1.77 -57.94
C ASN A 78 56.56 0.33 -57.44
N ASP A 79 57.32 -0.11 -56.43
CA ASP A 79 57.03 -1.31 -55.65
C ASP A 79 55.92 -1.03 -54.63
N THR A 80 55.14 -2.06 -54.30
CA THR A 80 53.95 -1.90 -53.44
C THR A 80 53.92 -2.87 -52.27
N ALA A 81 53.37 -2.40 -51.16
CA ALA A 81 53.04 -3.20 -49.99
C ALA A 81 51.62 -2.86 -49.54
N GLU A 82 50.86 -3.85 -49.08
CA GLU A 82 49.48 -3.63 -48.63
C GLU A 82 49.20 -4.23 -47.25
N ASN A 83 48.18 -3.70 -46.59
CA ASN A 83 47.67 -4.21 -45.32
C ASN A 83 46.15 -3.98 -45.26
N SER A 84 45.40 -4.94 -44.71
CA SER A 84 43.95 -4.87 -44.60
C SER A 84 43.44 -5.24 -43.21
N ARG A 85 42.27 -4.71 -42.87
CA ARG A 85 41.57 -4.96 -41.61
C ARG A 85 40.07 -4.81 -41.77
N PHE A 86 39.31 -5.54 -40.96
CA PHE A 86 37.88 -5.32 -40.80
C PHE A 86 37.61 -4.51 -39.55
N VAL A 87 36.65 -3.58 -39.65
CA VAL A 87 36.23 -2.72 -38.55
C VAL A 87 34.72 -2.74 -38.48
N ASP A 88 34.18 -3.03 -37.30
CA ASP A 88 32.74 -3.05 -37.09
C ASP A 88 32.24 -1.66 -36.71
N VAL A 89 31.25 -1.17 -37.45
CA VAL A 89 30.46 0.00 -37.10
C VAL A 89 29.16 -0.52 -36.52
N VAL A 90 28.90 -0.22 -35.25
CA VAL A 90 27.67 -0.66 -34.60
C VAL A 90 26.50 0.21 -35.05
N ALA A 91 25.27 -0.28 -34.88
CA ALA A 91 24.08 0.57 -34.97
C ALA A 91 24.33 1.84 -34.14
N ALA A 92 23.80 2.98 -34.55
CA ALA A 92 23.73 4.10 -33.62
C ALA A 92 22.97 3.61 -32.39
N ASP A 93 23.70 3.36 -31.30
CA ASP A 93 23.12 2.81 -30.09
C ASP A 93 22.05 3.80 -29.62
N SER A 94 20.83 3.30 -29.46
CA SER A 94 19.74 4.01 -28.81
C SER A 94 19.98 4.00 -27.29
N GLY A 95 21.11 4.55 -26.87
CA GLY A 95 21.56 4.69 -25.49
C GLY A 95 21.60 6.17 -25.10
N SER A 96 20.57 6.59 -24.38
CA SER A 96 20.40 7.80 -23.54
C SER A 96 21.49 8.88 -23.59
N GLY A 97 21.13 10.03 -24.16
CA GLY A 97 21.89 11.29 -23.97
C GLY A 97 21.16 12.56 -24.43
N ASP A 98 20.02 12.44 -25.12
CA ASP A 98 19.25 13.59 -25.61
C ASP A 98 17.75 13.49 -25.29
N ASP A 99 17.34 12.53 -24.46
CA ASP A 99 15.93 12.34 -24.08
C ASP A 99 15.46 13.31 -23.00
N PHE A 100 16.39 13.86 -22.22
CA PHE A 100 16.12 14.85 -21.19
C PHE A 100 17.21 15.92 -21.12
N ALA A 101 16.78 17.16 -20.92
CA ALA A 101 17.67 18.30 -20.74
C ALA A 101 17.17 19.22 -19.64
N VAL A 102 18.11 19.84 -18.93
CA VAL A 102 17.86 20.91 -17.95
C VAL A 102 18.47 22.20 -18.50
N ILE A 103 17.62 23.17 -18.81
CA ILE A 103 18.04 24.43 -19.44
C ILE A 103 17.89 25.54 -18.40
N ALA A 104 19.00 26.07 -17.90
CA ALA A 104 18.97 27.15 -16.91
C ALA A 104 18.29 28.40 -17.46
N THR A 105 17.25 28.89 -16.76
CA THR A 105 16.59 30.16 -17.06
C THR A 105 16.95 31.26 -16.04
N GLY A 106 17.58 30.87 -14.93
CA GLY A 106 18.06 31.75 -13.87
C GLY A 106 18.88 30.99 -12.83
N ALA A 107 19.35 31.67 -11.78
CA ALA A 107 20.21 31.07 -10.75
C ALA A 107 19.50 29.99 -9.90
N ASN A 108 18.16 30.00 -9.88
CA ASN A 108 17.31 29.07 -9.13
C ASN A 108 16.12 28.57 -9.96
N SER A 109 16.22 28.62 -11.29
CA SER A 109 15.14 28.22 -12.20
C SER A 109 15.71 27.56 -13.46
N ALA A 110 15.02 26.54 -13.95
CA ALA A 110 15.38 25.84 -15.16
C ALA A 110 14.15 25.26 -15.87
N ILE A 111 14.26 25.08 -17.18
CA ILE A 111 13.31 24.30 -17.97
C ILE A 111 13.73 22.84 -17.96
N PHE A 112 12.80 21.96 -17.60
CA PHE A 112 12.92 20.52 -17.76
C PHE A 112 12.33 20.16 -19.12
N SER A 113 13.16 19.61 -20.00
CA SER A 113 12.82 19.37 -21.40
C SER A 113 12.97 17.90 -21.76
N PHE A 114 11.84 17.23 -22.01
CA PHE A 114 11.78 15.81 -22.36
C PHE A 114 11.55 15.64 -23.86
N LYS A 115 12.39 14.88 -24.56
CA LYS A 115 12.19 14.60 -25.98
C LYS A 115 10.91 13.80 -26.19
N ALA A 116 10.05 14.26 -27.09
CA ALA A 116 8.83 13.54 -27.43
C ALA A 116 9.17 12.26 -28.19
N GLN A 117 8.64 11.13 -27.73
CA GLN A 117 8.87 9.85 -28.37
C GLN A 117 7.72 9.49 -29.35
N PRO A 118 8.01 8.82 -30.48
CA PRO A 118 7.01 8.46 -31.50
C PRO A 118 5.82 7.65 -30.97
N GLU A 119 6.03 6.86 -29.91
CA GLU A 119 5.03 6.00 -29.26
C GLU A 119 4.15 6.73 -28.23
N TRP A 120 4.46 7.98 -27.90
CA TRP A 120 3.66 8.76 -26.96
C TRP A 120 2.37 9.26 -27.64
N PRO A 121 1.25 9.36 -26.90
CA PRO A 121 -0.01 9.78 -27.47
C PRO A 121 0.03 11.23 -27.94
N THR A 122 -0.63 11.50 -29.06
CA THR A 122 -0.76 12.84 -29.65
C THR A 122 -1.86 13.70 -29.00
N GLY A 123 -2.55 13.16 -27.98
CA GLY A 123 -3.60 13.85 -27.23
C GLY A 123 -3.56 13.52 -25.73
N GLY A 124 -4.07 14.43 -24.89
CA GLY A 124 -3.97 14.37 -23.43
C GLY A 124 -3.10 15.50 -22.86
N THR A 125 -3.05 15.62 -21.53
CA THR A 125 -2.21 16.63 -20.85
C THR A 125 -0.99 15.97 -20.23
N PHE A 126 0.20 16.34 -20.70
CA PHE A 126 1.46 15.89 -20.12
C PHE A 126 1.79 16.77 -18.91
N TYR A 127 2.29 16.18 -17.83
CA TYR A 127 2.72 16.92 -16.65
C TYR A 127 4.20 16.70 -16.43
N SER A 128 4.98 17.79 -16.39
CA SER A 128 6.37 17.76 -15.97
C SER A 128 6.42 18.03 -14.48
N CYS A 129 7.07 17.13 -13.75
CA CYS A 129 7.14 17.16 -12.31
C CYS A 129 8.58 17.25 -11.81
N LYS A 130 8.75 17.97 -10.71
CA LYS A 130 9.99 18.08 -9.95
C LYS A 130 9.82 17.30 -8.64
N ASP A 131 10.77 16.41 -8.37
CA ASP A 131 10.81 15.48 -7.24
C ASP A 131 9.58 14.57 -7.20
N LEU A 132 9.40 13.82 -8.29
CA LEU A 132 8.26 12.91 -8.49
C LEU A 132 6.92 13.67 -8.45
N GLU A 133 5.98 13.29 -7.58
CA GLU A 133 4.63 13.86 -7.59
C GLU A 133 4.48 15.16 -6.77
N VAL A 134 5.56 15.66 -6.17
CA VAL A 134 5.52 16.80 -5.24
C VAL A 134 5.18 18.12 -5.95
N ASP A 135 5.84 18.42 -7.07
CA ASP A 135 5.66 19.67 -7.83
C ASP A 135 5.39 19.38 -9.33
N CYS A 136 4.14 19.07 -9.68
CA CYS A 136 3.72 18.75 -11.05
C CYS A 136 2.96 19.90 -11.74
N TYR A 137 3.35 20.23 -12.98
CA TYR A 137 2.64 21.24 -13.79
C TYR A 137 2.49 20.81 -15.26
N PRO A 138 1.44 21.29 -15.97
CA PRO A 138 1.28 21.00 -17.39
C PRO A 138 2.50 21.43 -18.21
N ALA A 139 3.03 20.51 -19.01
CA ALA A 139 4.13 20.74 -19.95
C ALA A 139 3.59 21.12 -21.33
N ALA A 140 4.35 21.95 -22.06
CA ALA A 140 4.02 22.36 -23.41
C ALA A 140 4.90 21.64 -24.43
N LEU A 141 4.32 21.15 -25.53
CA LEU A 141 5.09 20.58 -26.63
C LEU A 141 5.66 21.72 -27.51
N LEU A 142 6.98 21.88 -27.51
CA LEU A 142 7.72 22.89 -28.26
C LEU A 142 8.87 22.21 -28.99
N ASP A 143 8.97 22.38 -30.31
CA ASP A 143 10.05 21.83 -31.15
C ASP A 143 10.35 20.33 -30.95
N GLY A 144 9.30 19.54 -30.69
CA GLY A 144 9.42 18.09 -30.47
C GLY A 144 9.85 17.69 -29.06
N ARG A 145 9.82 18.61 -28.08
CA ARG A 145 10.09 18.32 -26.66
C ARG A 145 8.98 18.85 -25.76
N TRP A 146 8.72 18.16 -24.66
CA TRP A 146 7.78 18.55 -23.62
C TRP A 146 8.52 19.36 -22.56
N ASP A 147 8.25 20.65 -22.55
CA ASP A 147 9.00 21.63 -21.78
C ASP A 147 8.16 22.20 -20.64
N ARG A 148 8.80 22.39 -19.48
CA ARG A 148 8.23 23.12 -18.35
C ARG A 148 9.30 23.82 -17.53
N GLU A 149 9.07 25.09 -17.21
CA GLU A 149 9.89 25.83 -16.26
C GLU A 149 9.54 25.45 -14.81
N HIS A 150 10.58 25.17 -14.04
CA HIS A 150 10.55 24.87 -12.61
C HIS A 150 11.43 25.87 -11.85
N ASN A 151 10.93 26.32 -10.71
CA ASN A 151 11.57 27.33 -9.86
C ASN A 151 11.99 26.73 -8.51
N ASN A 152 12.75 27.52 -7.74
CA ASN A 152 13.26 27.17 -6.40
C ASN A 152 14.26 26.02 -6.41
N LEU A 153 15.16 26.00 -7.41
CA LEU A 153 16.30 25.07 -7.43
C LEU A 153 17.43 25.62 -6.56
N SER A 154 17.96 24.80 -5.67
CA SER A 154 19.04 25.16 -4.74
C SER A 154 20.36 24.55 -5.19
N ASN A 155 21.41 25.35 -5.18
CA ASN A 155 22.74 24.90 -5.61
C ASN A 155 23.25 23.75 -4.73
N GLY A 156 23.73 22.67 -5.36
CA GLY A 156 24.19 21.45 -4.70
C GLY A 156 23.09 20.45 -4.32
N GLN A 157 21.81 20.74 -4.59
CA GLN A 157 20.72 19.77 -4.41
C GLN A 157 20.51 18.91 -5.65
N THR A 158 20.17 17.65 -5.43
CA THR A 158 19.76 16.71 -6.47
C THR A 158 18.25 16.72 -6.64
N TYR A 159 17.78 16.75 -7.88
CA TYR A 159 16.37 16.76 -8.25
C TYR A 159 16.05 15.58 -9.16
N THR A 160 14.83 15.05 -9.04
CA THR A 160 14.29 14.06 -9.98
C THR A 160 13.23 14.69 -10.85
N ALA A 161 13.50 14.82 -12.15
CA ALA A 161 12.52 15.26 -13.13
C ALA A 161 11.73 14.07 -13.67
N GLN A 162 10.41 14.17 -13.69
CA GLN A 162 9.52 13.13 -14.21
C GLN A 162 8.49 13.70 -15.19
N LEU A 163 8.22 13.01 -16.31
CA LEU A 163 7.15 13.38 -17.23
C LEU A 163 5.99 12.38 -17.15
N LYS A 164 4.83 12.83 -16.67
CA LYS A 164 3.60 12.02 -16.72
C LYS A 164 3.03 12.07 -18.14
N VAL A 165 3.14 10.94 -18.84
CA VAL A 165 2.60 10.75 -20.18
C VAL A 165 1.16 10.23 -20.07
N PRO A 166 0.16 10.86 -20.73
CA PRO A 166 -1.22 10.39 -20.68
C PRO A 166 -1.36 8.91 -21.07
N GLY A 167 -2.07 8.12 -20.27
CA GLY A 167 -2.30 6.70 -20.57
C GLY A 167 -1.09 5.78 -20.38
N MET A 168 0.05 6.30 -19.94
CA MET A 168 1.21 5.52 -19.51
C MET A 168 1.08 5.22 -18.01
N SER A 169 1.51 4.04 -17.56
CA SER A 169 1.53 3.71 -16.13
C SER A 169 2.60 4.52 -15.41
N ALA A 170 2.42 4.74 -14.11
CA ALA A 170 3.33 5.58 -13.32
C ALA A 170 4.79 5.09 -13.36
N ASP A 171 4.98 3.78 -13.44
CA ASP A 171 6.29 3.10 -13.49
C ASP A 171 7.02 3.34 -14.81
N ASN A 172 6.29 3.61 -15.88
CA ASN A 172 6.85 3.84 -17.21
C ASN A 172 7.08 5.31 -17.53
N PHE A 173 6.69 6.22 -16.63
CA PHE A 173 6.96 7.65 -16.82
C PHE A 173 8.47 7.91 -16.94
N PRO A 174 8.94 8.64 -17.97
CA PRO A 174 10.35 9.02 -18.09
C PRO A 174 10.80 9.79 -16.85
N ARG A 175 11.92 9.35 -16.26
CA ARG A 175 12.53 9.93 -15.05
C ARG A 175 14.01 10.15 -15.25
N TYR A 176 14.51 11.29 -14.80
CA TYR A 176 15.93 11.63 -14.84
C TYR A 176 16.32 12.37 -13.57
N THR A 177 17.46 12.01 -13.01
CA THR A 177 18.00 12.63 -11.79
C THR A 177 19.19 13.51 -12.16
N PHE A 178 19.27 14.72 -11.60
CA PHE A 178 20.38 15.63 -11.85
C PHE A 178 20.70 16.48 -10.62
N ALA A 179 21.97 16.84 -10.46
CA ALA A 179 22.40 17.82 -9.44
C ALA A 179 22.34 19.24 -10.02
N TRP A 180 21.73 20.18 -9.30
CA TRP A 180 21.68 21.58 -9.71
C TRP A 180 22.93 22.32 -9.26
N ASP A 181 23.76 22.76 -10.20
CA ASP A 181 25.00 23.50 -9.96
C ASP A 181 24.86 25.03 -10.18
N GLY A 182 23.65 25.49 -10.50
CA GLY A 182 23.35 26.88 -10.84
C GLY A 182 23.69 27.29 -12.28
N ASN A 183 24.30 26.42 -13.10
CA ASN A 183 24.76 26.72 -14.45
C ASN A 183 24.30 25.73 -15.54
N GLY A 184 23.59 24.66 -15.19
CA GLY A 184 22.75 23.91 -16.14
C GLY A 184 23.49 23.04 -17.16
N ALA A 185 24.58 22.37 -16.78
CA ALA A 185 25.22 21.39 -17.66
C ALA A 185 25.73 20.16 -16.90
N GLY A 186 24.97 19.06 -16.95
CA GLY A 186 25.45 17.75 -16.50
C GLY A 186 24.48 16.63 -16.88
N ASN A 187 24.96 15.66 -17.67
CA ASN A 187 24.33 14.34 -17.84
C ASN A 187 24.94 13.43 -16.75
N PRO A 188 24.18 12.69 -15.95
CA PRO A 188 24.71 11.95 -14.80
C PRO A 188 25.46 10.69 -15.27
N GLY A 189 26.70 10.51 -14.76
CA GLY A 189 27.45 9.26 -14.86
C GLY A 189 27.41 8.50 -13.54
N ASP A 190 27.22 7.18 -13.63
CA ASP A 190 27.22 6.24 -12.50
C ASP A 190 28.55 6.31 -11.72
N GLY A 191 28.47 6.67 -10.45
CA GLY A 191 29.59 6.64 -9.51
C GLY A 191 29.36 5.62 -8.41
N GLY A 192 30.31 4.70 -8.22
CA GLY A 192 30.37 3.81 -7.05
C GLY A 192 31.74 3.17 -6.87
N ASN A 193 32.50 3.65 -5.88
CA ASN A 193 33.79 3.14 -5.41
C ASN A 193 33.53 2.11 -4.27
N PRO A 194 34.11 0.89 -4.24
CA PRO A 194 33.60 -0.19 -3.40
C PRO A 194 34.30 -0.41 -2.04
N ASP A 195 34.94 0.60 -1.43
CA ASP A 195 35.72 0.42 -0.18
C ASP A 195 35.22 1.25 1.01
N GLU A 196 33.93 1.18 1.36
CA GLU A 196 33.45 1.54 2.71
C GLU A 196 32.69 0.37 3.37
N PRO A 197 33.00 0.04 4.65
CA PRO A 197 32.31 -1.02 5.36
C PRO A 197 30.96 -0.51 5.88
N GLY A 198 29.86 -1.02 5.35
CA GLY A 198 28.54 -0.88 5.97
C GLY A 198 27.36 -0.60 5.02
N ASP A 199 27.59 -0.44 3.71
CA ASP A 199 26.47 -0.23 2.79
C ASP A 199 25.86 -1.58 2.38
N PRO A 200 24.61 -1.90 2.77
CA PRO A 200 23.91 -3.04 2.21
C PRO A 200 23.74 -2.82 0.70
N ASP A 201 24.52 -3.55 -0.09
CA ASP A 201 24.38 -3.59 -1.54
C ASP A 201 23.00 -4.17 -1.89
N PHE A 202 22.00 -3.32 -2.08
CA PHE A 202 20.66 -3.69 -2.54
C PHE A 202 20.58 -3.78 -4.07
N ALA A 203 21.68 -3.60 -4.80
CA ALA A 203 21.68 -3.56 -6.27
C ALA A 203 21.44 -4.94 -6.92
N HIS A 204 21.71 -6.03 -6.17
CA HIS A 204 21.41 -7.40 -6.61
C HIS A 204 19.91 -7.76 -6.51
N LEU A 205 19.11 -6.91 -5.86
CA LEU A 205 17.68 -7.10 -5.73
C LEU A 205 17.00 -6.38 -6.91
N ASP A 206 16.59 -7.15 -7.92
CA ASP A 206 15.83 -6.60 -9.05
C ASP A 206 14.42 -6.19 -8.58
N TRP A 207 14.30 -4.94 -8.15
CA TRP A 207 13.08 -4.27 -7.70
C TRP A 207 12.27 -3.63 -8.85
N THR A 208 12.75 -3.80 -10.08
CA THR A 208 12.19 -3.16 -11.28
C THR A 208 11.34 -4.13 -12.10
N SER A 209 11.42 -5.44 -11.85
CA SER A 209 10.60 -6.43 -12.53
C SER A 209 9.15 -6.46 -12.01
N ASN A 210 8.40 -5.36 -12.13
CA ASN A 210 6.93 -5.34 -12.05
C ASN A 210 6.28 -6.02 -13.28
N SER A 211 7.03 -6.79 -14.08
CA SER A 211 6.62 -7.26 -15.41
C SER A 211 5.88 -8.61 -15.42
N LEU A 212 5.47 -9.13 -14.26
CA LEU A 212 4.88 -10.47 -14.16
C LEU A 212 3.35 -10.46 -14.18
N THR A 213 2.74 -9.28 -14.05
CA THR A 213 1.30 -9.08 -14.19
C THR A 213 1.01 -8.55 -15.60
N ASN A 214 -0.05 -9.01 -16.24
CA ASN A 214 -0.47 -8.50 -17.56
C ASN A 214 -1.11 -7.10 -17.48
N GLY A 215 -0.69 -6.25 -16.52
CA GLY A 215 -1.26 -4.92 -16.28
C GLY A 215 -2.74 -4.93 -15.91
N ARG A 216 -3.19 -5.99 -15.24
CA ARG A 216 -4.60 -6.20 -14.91
C ARG A 216 -4.98 -5.42 -13.65
N VAL A 217 -5.82 -4.41 -13.84
CA VAL A 217 -6.28 -3.53 -12.76
C VAL A 217 -7.79 -3.65 -12.64
N GLY A 218 -8.26 -4.05 -11.46
CA GLY A 218 -9.69 -4.04 -11.15
C GLY A 218 -10.25 -2.61 -11.08
N PRO A 219 -11.58 -2.44 -11.00
CA PRO A 219 -12.15 -1.13 -10.70
C PRO A 219 -11.55 -0.53 -9.42
N ALA A 220 -11.38 0.79 -9.38
CA ALA A 220 -10.87 1.45 -8.19
C ALA A 220 -11.84 1.31 -6.99
N PRO A 221 -11.35 1.44 -5.75
CA PRO A 221 -12.19 1.47 -4.55
C PRO A 221 -13.19 2.62 -4.62
N ARG A 222 -14.37 2.43 -4.02
CA ARG A 222 -15.42 3.45 -4.00
C ARG A 222 -14.93 4.71 -3.27
N ALA A 223 -14.87 5.81 -4.01
CA ALA A 223 -14.67 7.14 -3.44
C ALA A 223 -15.84 7.55 -2.54
N ASN A 224 -15.54 8.20 -1.41
CA ASN A 224 -16.51 8.86 -0.52
C ASN A 224 -17.69 7.95 -0.09
N PRO A 225 -17.40 6.81 0.54
CA PRO A 225 -18.47 5.95 1.04
C PRO A 225 -19.28 6.68 2.12
N PRO A 226 -20.60 6.45 2.21
CA PRO A 226 -21.38 7.04 3.29
C PRO A 226 -20.92 6.46 4.64
N ALA A 227 -20.80 7.31 5.66
CA ALA A 227 -20.43 6.88 7.03
C ALA A 227 -21.49 5.95 7.66
N ALA A 228 -22.76 6.16 7.30
CA ALA A 228 -23.89 5.32 7.66
C ALA A 228 -24.92 5.31 6.51
N LEU A 229 -25.63 4.21 6.36
CA LEU A 229 -26.76 4.05 5.46
C LEU A 229 -27.94 4.92 5.91
N ARG A 230 -28.66 5.49 4.96
CA ARG A 230 -29.88 6.24 5.30
C ARG A 230 -30.95 5.25 5.75
N THR A 231 -31.72 5.63 6.76
CA THR A 231 -32.86 4.83 7.23
C THR A 231 -33.83 4.53 6.07
N PRO A 232 -34.24 3.27 5.84
CA PRO A 232 -35.23 2.92 4.84
C PRO A 232 -36.60 3.58 5.08
N ILE A 233 -37.36 3.78 4.00
CA ILE A 233 -38.79 4.15 4.10
C ILE A 233 -39.57 3.08 4.86
N ASN A 234 -40.58 3.53 5.62
CA ASN A 234 -41.49 2.60 6.28
C ASN A 234 -42.36 1.87 5.24
N GLY A 235 -42.69 0.61 5.52
CA GLY A 235 -43.52 -0.24 4.67
C GLY A 235 -42.74 -1.03 3.61
N ALA A 236 -41.41 -0.91 3.55
CA ALA A 236 -40.59 -1.76 2.68
C ALA A 236 -40.77 -3.25 3.04
N ALA A 237 -40.86 -4.09 2.00
CA ALA A 237 -40.93 -5.53 2.14
C ALA A 237 -39.53 -6.13 2.32
N PRO A 238 -39.35 -7.17 3.16
CA PRO A 238 -38.09 -7.88 3.26
C PRO A 238 -37.80 -8.68 1.98
N THR A 239 -36.52 -8.83 1.64
CA THR A 239 -36.09 -9.76 0.59
C THR A 239 -36.20 -11.21 1.07
N SER A 240 -36.00 -12.19 0.17
CA SER A 240 -36.18 -13.61 0.48
C SER A 240 -35.35 -14.08 1.68
N HIS A 241 -34.07 -13.67 1.75
CA HIS A 241 -33.10 -14.03 2.80
C HIS A 241 -32.68 -12.84 3.67
N GLY A 242 -33.47 -11.76 3.66
CA GLY A 242 -33.15 -10.54 4.38
C GLY A 242 -34.23 -10.08 5.34
N PHE A 243 -34.28 -8.78 5.59
CA PHE A 243 -35.12 -8.17 6.60
C PHE A 243 -35.68 -6.83 6.13
N ALA A 244 -36.72 -6.38 6.81
CA ALA A 244 -37.21 -5.03 6.71
C ALA A 244 -37.65 -4.56 8.09
N PHE A 245 -37.61 -3.25 8.30
CA PHE A 245 -38.03 -2.65 9.55
C PHE A 245 -38.66 -1.29 9.32
N ASP A 246 -39.54 -0.88 10.24
CA ASP A 246 -40.09 0.47 10.28
C ASP A 246 -39.73 1.15 11.59
N ILE A 247 -39.46 2.44 11.50
CA ILE A 247 -39.26 3.33 12.66
C ILE A 247 -40.34 4.40 12.58
N ASN A 248 -41.25 4.45 13.55
CA ASN A 248 -42.33 5.43 13.65
C ASN A 248 -42.27 6.13 15.01
N GLY A 249 -41.72 7.34 15.05
CA GLY A 249 -41.38 7.99 16.32
C GLY A 249 -40.38 7.14 17.09
N ASN A 250 -40.72 6.77 18.33
CA ASN A 250 -39.88 5.89 19.17
C ASN A 250 -40.24 4.40 19.05
N GLN A 251 -41.02 3.99 18.05
CA GLN A 251 -41.44 2.60 17.87
C GLN A 251 -40.71 1.96 16.69
N LEU A 252 -40.03 0.84 16.95
CA LEU A 252 -39.46 -0.05 15.95
C LEU A 252 -40.44 -1.21 15.66
N SER A 253 -40.59 -1.58 14.40
CA SER A 253 -41.15 -2.88 14.01
C SER A 253 -40.22 -3.61 13.05
N TRP A 254 -40.12 -4.93 13.17
CA TRP A 254 -39.18 -5.78 12.42
C TRP A 254 -39.91 -6.91 11.69
N ARG A 255 -39.46 -7.20 10.47
CA ARG A 255 -40.01 -8.24 9.59
C ARG A 255 -38.88 -9.03 8.94
N TRP A 256 -38.98 -10.35 9.02
CA TRP A 256 -38.04 -11.27 8.39
C TRP A 256 -38.52 -11.72 7.00
N GLY A 257 -37.56 -11.98 6.12
CA GLY A 257 -37.79 -12.60 4.83
C GLY A 257 -38.32 -14.04 4.95
N PRO A 258 -39.06 -14.53 3.94
CA PRO A 258 -39.72 -15.83 3.99
C PRO A 258 -38.77 -17.05 4.08
N GLN A 259 -37.51 -16.92 3.66
CA GLN A 259 -36.52 -18.00 3.75
C GLN A 259 -35.70 -17.97 5.05
N ILE A 260 -35.92 -16.96 5.90
CA ILE A 260 -35.34 -16.91 7.23
C ILE A 260 -36.21 -17.77 8.14
N VAL A 261 -35.79 -19.02 8.32
CA VAL A 261 -36.50 -19.96 9.18
C VAL A 261 -36.31 -19.52 10.63
N LYS A 262 -37.40 -19.09 11.28
CA LYS A 262 -37.43 -18.93 12.73
C LYS A 262 -37.32 -20.32 13.36
N GLY A 263 -36.14 -20.69 13.85
CA GLY A 263 -36.07 -21.75 14.86
C GLY A 263 -37.03 -21.41 16.00
N GLY A 264 -37.67 -22.40 16.63
CA GLY A 264 -38.52 -22.14 17.79
C GLY A 264 -37.70 -21.43 18.89
N GLY A 265 -38.00 -20.16 19.16
CA GLY A 265 -37.24 -19.32 20.09
C GLY A 265 -37.16 -17.84 19.65
N ASP A 266 -36.67 -16.97 20.53
CA ASP A 266 -36.32 -15.58 20.21
C ASP A 266 -35.01 -15.58 19.42
N SER A 267 -34.93 -14.81 18.31
CA SER A 267 -33.69 -14.64 17.55
C SER A 267 -32.62 -13.85 18.33
N GLY A 268 -32.94 -13.40 19.55
CA GLY A 268 -32.08 -12.51 20.33
C GLY A 268 -31.89 -11.18 19.61
N LEU A 269 -32.87 -10.74 18.81
CA LEU A 269 -32.73 -9.54 18.01
C LEU A 269 -32.61 -8.33 18.93
N GLU A 270 -31.57 -7.54 18.74
CA GLU A 270 -31.30 -6.32 19.49
C GLU A 270 -31.15 -5.15 18.52
N MET A 271 -31.70 -4.00 18.91
CA MET A 271 -31.36 -2.71 18.33
C MET A 271 -30.37 -2.02 19.25
N HIS A 272 -29.37 -1.40 18.66
CA HIS A 272 -28.39 -0.58 19.35
C HIS A 272 -28.39 0.80 18.70
N CYS A 273 -28.50 1.88 19.48
CA CYS A 273 -28.52 3.24 18.95
C CYS A 273 -27.68 4.22 19.77
N SER A 274 -27.21 5.29 19.12
CA SER A 274 -26.41 6.36 19.73
C SER A 274 -26.85 7.73 19.24
N ASP A 275 -27.06 8.65 20.18
CA ASP A 275 -27.54 10.02 19.97
C ASP A 275 -26.57 11.10 20.49
N ASP A 276 -25.29 10.75 20.68
CA ASP A 276 -24.27 11.55 21.37
C ASP A 276 -23.06 11.97 20.51
N GLY A 277 -23.03 11.60 19.23
CA GLY A 277 -21.93 11.90 18.31
C GLY A 277 -20.64 11.06 18.51
N ASN A 278 -20.34 10.67 19.75
CA ASN A 278 -19.23 9.76 20.10
C ASN A 278 -19.54 8.29 19.77
N MET A 279 -20.82 8.01 19.51
CA MET A 279 -21.33 6.69 19.18
C MET A 279 -21.21 5.71 20.38
N THR A 280 -21.53 6.18 21.59
CA THR A 280 -21.74 5.34 22.77
C THR A 280 -23.15 4.73 22.75
N PHE A 281 -23.24 3.46 22.34
CA PHE A 281 -24.51 2.81 22.04
C PHE A 281 -25.30 2.34 23.28
N LYS A 282 -26.60 2.63 23.28
CA LYS A 282 -27.63 2.03 24.14
C LYS A 282 -28.30 0.89 23.39
N SER A 283 -28.67 -0.19 24.08
CA SER A 283 -29.33 -1.35 23.45
C SER A 283 -30.76 -1.60 23.94
N VAL A 284 -31.58 -2.23 23.10
CA VAL A 284 -32.92 -2.71 23.43
C VAL A 284 -33.22 -4.02 22.69
N ALA A 285 -33.84 -4.97 23.38
CA ALA A 285 -34.31 -6.21 22.77
C ALA A 285 -35.56 -5.98 21.91
N VAL A 286 -35.64 -6.63 20.75
CA VAL A 286 -36.74 -6.53 19.79
C VAL A 286 -37.62 -7.78 19.87
N SER A 287 -38.37 -7.89 20.95
CA SER A 287 -39.24 -9.03 21.22
C SER A 287 -40.56 -8.95 20.45
N GLY A 288 -41.00 -10.07 19.89
CA GLY A 288 -42.25 -10.12 19.11
C GLY A 288 -42.22 -9.29 17.81
N GLY A 289 -41.04 -8.84 17.38
CA GLY A 289 -40.86 -7.98 16.21
C GLY A 289 -41.12 -6.50 16.47
N SER A 290 -41.07 -6.04 17.72
CA SER A 290 -41.21 -4.61 18.05
C SER A 290 -40.37 -4.20 19.26
N ALA A 291 -39.97 -2.93 19.34
CA ALA A 291 -39.29 -2.36 20.50
C ALA A 291 -39.57 -0.86 20.63
N ALA A 292 -39.48 -0.35 21.87
CA ALA A 292 -39.37 1.09 22.11
C ALA A 292 -37.89 1.51 22.00
N ILE A 293 -37.61 2.45 21.12
CA ILE A 293 -36.26 2.93 20.82
C ILE A 293 -35.77 3.83 21.98
N PRO A 294 -34.58 3.58 22.55
CA PRO A 294 -34.07 4.34 23.70
C PRO A 294 -33.41 5.67 23.31
N CYS A 295 -33.15 5.90 22.03
CA CYS A 295 -32.57 7.15 21.50
C CYS A 295 -33.64 8.12 21.00
N SER A 296 -33.28 9.40 20.93
CA SER A 296 -34.17 10.47 20.46
C SER A 296 -33.46 11.41 19.49
N GLY A 297 -34.21 12.20 18.73
CA GLY A 297 -33.64 13.10 17.72
C GLY A 297 -33.05 12.35 16.52
N ASP A 298 -31.96 12.89 15.97
CA ASP A 298 -31.14 12.21 14.96
C ASP A 298 -30.14 11.30 15.68
N TYR A 299 -30.08 10.03 15.28
CA TYR A 299 -29.24 9.02 15.91
C TYR A 299 -28.74 8.01 14.88
N ASN A 300 -27.59 7.41 15.20
CA ASN A 300 -27.06 6.27 14.46
C ASN A 300 -27.48 4.97 15.15
N TYR A 301 -27.70 3.92 14.38
CA TYR A 301 -28.16 2.64 14.93
C TYR A 301 -27.85 1.46 14.02
N PHE A 302 -27.86 0.27 14.60
CA PHE A 302 -27.73 -0.99 13.88
C PHE A 302 -28.51 -2.07 14.64
N PHE A 303 -28.57 -3.26 14.04
CA PHE A 303 -29.17 -4.42 14.66
C PHE A 303 -28.17 -5.57 14.71
N ARG A 304 -28.35 -6.43 15.71
CA ARG A 304 -27.70 -7.74 15.75
C ARG A 304 -28.68 -8.83 16.18
N TYR A 305 -28.42 -10.05 15.76
CA TYR A 305 -29.24 -11.22 16.10
C TYR A 305 -28.38 -12.48 16.18
N LEU A 306 -28.83 -13.49 16.92
CA LEU A 306 -28.06 -14.70 17.18
C LEU A 306 -27.84 -15.51 15.90
N HIS A 307 -26.62 -15.99 15.74
CA HIS A 307 -26.27 -16.97 14.74
C HIS A 307 -27.02 -18.28 15.03
N PRO A 308 -27.54 -19.00 14.03
CA PRO A 308 -28.33 -20.21 14.26
C PRO A 308 -27.55 -21.32 14.99
N SER A 309 -26.23 -21.35 14.82
CA SER A 309 -25.31 -22.26 15.51
C SER A 309 -24.56 -21.61 16.67
N HIS A 310 -25.04 -20.49 17.23
CA HIS A 310 -24.39 -19.80 18.35
C HIS A 310 -24.10 -20.75 19.53
N SER A 311 -24.96 -21.74 19.77
CA SER A 311 -24.77 -22.74 20.82
C SER A 311 -23.59 -23.70 20.59
N LEU A 312 -23.01 -23.71 19.38
CA LEU A 312 -21.86 -24.55 19.03
C LEU A 312 -20.52 -23.82 19.21
N ASN A 313 -20.54 -22.50 19.48
CA ASN A 313 -19.33 -21.71 19.62
C ASN A 313 -19.47 -20.70 20.78
N ASN A 314 -18.54 -20.73 21.73
CA ASN A 314 -18.52 -19.81 22.87
C ASN A 314 -17.83 -18.47 22.59
N ASN A 315 -17.23 -18.29 21.40
CA ASN A 315 -16.65 -17.03 20.98
C ASN A 315 -17.78 -16.03 20.65
N PRO A 316 -17.94 -14.95 21.43
CA PRO A 316 -19.03 -14.00 21.23
C PRO A 316 -19.06 -13.39 19.82
N ALA A 317 -17.91 -13.26 19.17
CA ALA A 317 -17.79 -12.73 17.82
C ALA A 317 -18.51 -13.57 16.76
N HIS A 318 -18.59 -14.89 16.99
CA HIS A 318 -19.21 -15.85 16.06
C HIS A 318 -20.66 -16.16 16.45
N GLN A 319 -21.09 -15.73 17.63
CA GLN A 319 -22.46 -15.92 18.12
C GLN A 319 -23.44 -14.93 17.50
N TRP A 320 -22.97 -13.80 16.98
CA TRP A 320 -23.81 -12.71 16.51
C TRP A 320 -23.68 -12.46 15.00
N ILE A 321 -24.80 -12.09 14.38
CA ILE A 321 -24.88 -11.53 13.04
C ILE A 321 -25.29 -10.07 13.18
N TRP A 322 -24.68 -9.19 12.39
CA TRP A 322 -24.80 -7.74 12.49
C TRP A 322 -25.31 -7.17 11.16
N THR A 323 -25.96 -6.00 11.22
CA THR A 323 -26.43 -5.23 10.06
C THR A 323 -25.65 -3.94 9.88
N GLY A 324 -25.62 -3.42 8.64
CA GLY A 324 -25.28 -2.05 8.24
C GLY A 324 -25.57 -0.97 9.29
N LEU A 325 -24.70 0.06 9.37
CA LEU A 325 -24.93 1.21 10.25
C LEU A 325 -25.94 2.07 9.56
N PHE A 326 -26.99 2.43 10.26
CA PHE A 326 -28.02 3.32 9.77
C PHE A 326 -27.98 4.65 10.51
N THR A 327 -28.43 5.70 9.85
CA THR A 327 -28.67 7.01 10.45
C THR A 327 -30.10 7.46 10.19
N THR A 328 -30.74 8.04 11.21
CA THR A 328 -32.04 8.71 11.06
C THR A 328 -31.91 10.13 10.52
N ALA A 329 -30.69 10.69 10.49
CA ALA A 329 -30.44 12.01 9.94
C ALA A 329 -30.76 12.06 8.44
N GLY A 330 -31.48 13.10 8.03
CA GLY A 330 -31.82 13.35 6.63
C GLY A 330 -33.02 12.53 6.10
N SER A 331 -33.18 12.53 4.77
CA SER A 331 -34.31 11.87 4.13
C SER A 331 -34.14 10.36 4.09
N ARG A 332 -35.22 9.63 4.37
CA ARG A 332 -35.25 8.17 4.21
C ARG A 332 -35.01 7.73 2.77
N VAL A 333 -34.46 6.53 2.60
CA VAL A 333 -34.14 5.93 1.30
C VAL A 333 -35.15 4.84 0.94
N ASP A 334 -35.56 4.78 -0.33
CA ASP A 334 -36.25 3.60 -0.85
C ASP A 334 -35.20 2.51 -1.09
N PRO A 335 -35.26 1.35 -0.40
CA PRO A 335 -34.28 0.29 -0.58
C PRO A 335 -34.30 -0.33 -1.99
N ASN A 336 -35.33 -0.05 -2.79
CA ASN A 336 -35.41 -0.46 -4.20
C ASN A 336 -34.93 0.62 -5.18
N ASN A 337 -34.42 1.75 -4.67
CA ASN A 337 -34.01 2.89 -5.49
C ASN A 337 -32.90 3.73 -4.83
N TYR A 338 -31.84 3.09 -4.33
CA TYR A 338 -30.61 3.78 -3.93
C TYR A 338 -29.62 3.88 -5.11
N PRO A 339 -28.69 4.86 -5.12
CA PRO A 339 -27.72 5.02 -6.19
C PRO A 339 -26.82 3.78 -6.33
N SER A 340 -26.74 3.24 -7.54
CA SER A 340 -25.82 2.13 -7.84
C SER A 340 -24.37 2.58 -7.81
N PHE A 341 -23.45 1.67 -7.48
CA PHE A 341 -22.01 1.92 -7.50
C PHE A 341 -21.23 0.62 -7.71
N THR A 342 -19.97 0.77 -8.12
CA THR A 342 -18.97 -0.31 -8.14
C THR A 342 -17.95 -0.03 -7.03
N ASP A 343 -17.59 -1.06 -6.28
CA ASP A 343 -16.58 -0.97 -5.22
C ASP A 343 -15.53 -2.07 -5.44
N GLY A 344 -14.28 -1.69 -5.73
CA GLY A 344 -13.18 -2.62 -5.98
C GLY A 344 -12.29 -2.88 -4.76
N SER A 345 -11.72 -4.08 -4.72
CA SER A 345 -10.70 -4.55 -3.77
C SER A 345 -9.73 -5.47 -4.52
N ALA A 346 -8.44 -5.16 -4.54
CA ALA A 346 -7.43 -6.14 -4.93
C ALA A 346 -7.18 -7.08 -3.76
N ASN A 347 -6.97 -8.34 -4.10
CA ASN A 347 -6.58 -9.35 -3.15
C ASN A 347 -5.31 -10.03 -3.67
N TRP A 348 -4.63 -10.68 -2.74
CA TRP A 348 -3.50 -11.53 -3.06
C TRP A 348 -3.56 -12.77 -2.19
N MET A 349 -2.83 -13.78 -2.61
CA MET A 349 -3.21 -15.13 -2.26
C MET A 349 -2.63 -15.63 -0.94
N ARG A 350 -3.55 -16.20 -0.15
CA ARG A 350 -3.43 -16.98 1.08
C ARG A 350 -3.50 -18.47 0.71
N PHE A 351 -2.54 -19.29 1.17
CA PHE A 351 -2.58 -20.74 0.98
C PHE A 351 -3.43 -21.41 2.09
N ARG A 352 -4.23 -22.44 1.75
CA ARG A 352 -5.01 -23.38 2.63
C ARG A 352 -6.34 -22.90 3.27
N HIS A 353 -7.06 -23.89 3.82
CA HIS A 353 -8.52 -24.09 4.00
C HIS A 353 -9.27 -23.10 4.95
N PRO A 354 -10.61 -22.89 4.80
CA PRO A 354 -11.46 -21.97 5.58
C PRO A 354 -11.66 -22.23 7.08
N VAL A 355 -11.03 -23.24 7.67
CA VAL A 355 -10.98 -23.37 9.13
C VAL A 355 -9.54 -23.09 9.51
N SER A 356 -9.37 -22.16 10.43
CA SER A 356 -8.14 -21.55 10.95
C SER A 356 -6.98 -22.50 11.34
N HIS A 357 -7.06 -23.79 11.05
CA HIS A 357 -6.00 -24.74 11.31
C HIS A 357 -4.72 -24.50 10.47
N ASP A 358 -4.77 -23.73 9.38
CA ASP A 358 -3.67 -23.64 8.41
C ASP A 358 -3.03 -22.26 8.16
N GLY A 359 -3.24 -21.26 9.03
CA GLY A 359 -2.31 -20.12 9.09
C GLY A 359 -2.47 -19.08 7.97
N THR A 360 -3.25 -18.04 8.25
CA THR A 360 -3.43 -16.81 7.45
C THR A 360 -2.13 -16.08 7.05
N THR A 361 -1.06 -16.32 7.79
CA THR A 361 0.26 -15.67 7.66
C THR A 361 1.22 -16.44 6.77
N ALA A 362 0.83 -17.64 6.35
CA ALA A 362 1.70 -18.60 5.70
C ALA A 362 2.00 -18.26 4.21
N ALA A 363 2.20 -16.99 3.88
CA ALA A 363 2.69 -16.59 2.55
C ALA A 363 3.73 -15.48 2.63
N ILE A 364 3.54 -14.46 3.49
CA ILE A 364 4.58 -13.43 3.67
C ILE A 364 5.85 -14.03 4.31
N LEU A 365 5.68 -15.07 5.14
CA LEU A 365 6.76 -15.73 5.90
C LEU A 365 6.97 -17.20 5.57
N ASP A 366 6.03 -17.86 4.90
CA ASP A 366 6.08 -19.32 4.69
C ASP A 366 6.58 -19.66 3.29
N ALA A 367 7.78 -19.17 3.01
CA ALA A 367 8.56 -19.66 1.88
C ALA A 367 9.00 -21.12 2.08
N GLN A 368 8.84 -21.71 3.28
CA GLN A 368 9.19 -23.12 3.55
C GLN A 368 8.34 -24.12 2.76
N HIS A 369 7.10 -23.75 2.41
CA HIS A 369 6.20 -24.59 1.60
C HIS A 369 6.06 -24.13 0.14
N ASN A 370 6.49 -22.91 -0.18
CA ASN A 370 6.53 -22.40 -1.55
C ASN A 370 7.88 -22.72 -2.19
N ASN A 371 7.86 -23.55 -3.23
CA ASN A 371 9.02 -23.76 -4.11
C ASN A 371 9.25 -22.55 -5.06
N ASP A 372 8.44 -21.49 -4.93
CA ASP A 372 8.40 -20.32 -5.79
C ASP A 372 8.82 -19.06 -5.02
N LEU A 373 9.49 -18.15 -5.73
CA LEU A 373 9.83 -16.83 -5.20
C LEU A 373 8.57 -15.98 -5.00
N LEU A 374 8.62 -14.97 -4.13
CA LEU A 374 7.49 -14.07 -3.87
C LEU A 374 6.93 -13.44 -5.16
N ARG A 375 7.83 -13.06 -6.07
CA ARG A 375 7.53 -12.51 -7.40
C ARG A 375 6.76 -13.47 -8.31
N ASN A 376 6.79 -14.79 -8.04
CA ASN A 376 6.13 -15.81 -8.85
C ASN A 376 4.74 -16.21 -8.32
N LEU A 377 4.28 -15.64 -7.21
CA LEU A 377 2.94 -15.91 -6.69
C LEU A 377 1.88 -15.26 -7.58
N ASP A 378 0.76 -15.92 -7.80
CA ASP A 378 -0.33 -15.34 -8.59
C ASP A 378 -1.13 -14.27 -7.83
N ARG A 379 -1.88 -13.47 -8.58
CA ARG A 379 -2.68 -12.35 -8.09
C ARG A 379 -4.10 -12.37 -8.66
N TYR A 380 -5.03 -11.69 -7.98
CA TYR A 380 -6.39 -11.50 -8.47
C TYR A 380 -7.10 -10.29 -7.86
N ASN A 381 -8.02 -9.70 -8.63
CA ASN A 381 -8.87 -8.60 -8.19
C ASN A 381 -10.32 -9.07 -8.00
N ILE A 382 -11.01 -8.49 -7.02
CA ILE A 382 -12.45 -8.68 -6.81
C ILE A 382 -13.16 -7.33 -6.70
N TRP A 383 -14.39 -7.25 -7.18
CA TRP A 383 -15.21 -6.05 -7.00
C TRP A 383 -16.68 -6.41 -6.87
N VAL A 384 -17.47 -5.48 -6.37
CA VAL A 384 -18.92 -5.63 -6.28
C VAL A 384 -19.61 -4.50 -7.03
N ASP A 385 -20.47 -4.87 -7.97
CA ASP A 385 -21.46 -3.98 -8.57
C ASP A 385 -22.75 -4.06 -7.76
N ASP A 386 -23.03 -2.98 -7.02
CA ASP A 386 -24.14 -2.89 -6.08
C ASP A 386 -25.23 -1.99 -6.64
N SER A 387 -26.38 -2.59 -6.91
CA SER A 387 -27.56 -1.89 -7.40
C SER A 387 -28.81 -2.41 -6.69
N PRO A 388 -29.88 -1.60 -6.61
CA PRO A 388 -31.11 -2.03 -5.95
C PRO A 388 -31.66 -3.34 -6.51
N GLY A 389 -31.74 -4.37 -5.66
CA GLY A 389 -32.19 -5.70 -6.04
C GLY A 389 -31.21 -6.49 -6.91
N ASN A 390 -29.96 -6.07 -7.06
CA ASN A 390 -28.96 -6.81 -7.81
C ASN A 390 -27.54 -6.49 -7.34
N VAL A 391 -26.99 -7.34 -6.47
CA VAL A 391 -25.59 -7.27 -6.01
C VAL A 391 -24.78 -8.34 -6.74
N GLN A 392 -23.79 -7.91 -7.51
CA GLN A 392 -23.00 -8.76 -8.40
C GLN A 392 -21.52 -8.70 -8.03
N ILE A 393 -20.84 -9.85 -7.97
CA ILE A 393 -19.39 -9.90 -7.71
C ILE A 393 -18.67 -10.13 -9.03
N GLY A 394 -17.69 -9.29 -9.33
CA GLY A 394 -16.75 -9.48 -10.44
C GLY A 394 -15.38 -9.94 -9.96
N PHE A 395 -14.66 -10.58 -10.88
CA PHE A 395 -13.35 -11.18 -10.65
C PHE A 395 -12.44 -10.90 -11.84
N ASP A 396 -11.17 -10.63 -11.57
CA ASP A 396 -10.10 -10.70 -12.54
C ASP A 396 -8.97 -11.55 -11.95
N VAL A 397 -8.76 -12.74 -12.52
CA VAL A 397 -7.81 -13.75 -12.04
C VAL A 397 -7.01 -14.23 -13.23
N ASP A 398 -5.70 -14.44 -13.09
CA ASP A 398 -4.92 -15.15 -14.11
C ASP A 398 -5.19 -16.66 -14.12
N GLY A 399 -6.43 -17.07 -14.38
CA GLY A 399 -6.85 -18.46 -14.35
C GLY A 399 -8.37 -18.62 -14.31
N ASN A 400 -8.89 -19.52 -13.49
CA ASN A 400 -10.33 -19.76 -13.35
C ASN A 400 -10.79 -19.64 -11.89
N VAL A 401 -11.87 -18.89 -11.66
CA VAL A 401 -12.63 -18.99 -10.40
C VAL A 401 -13.32 -20.35 -10.38
N ILE A 402 -12.95 -21.21 -9.43
CA ILE A 402 -13.61 -22.52 -9.27
C ILE A 402 -14.97 -22.31 -8.61
N ARG A 403 -15.04 -21.49 -7.55
CA ARG A 403 -16.23 -21.35 -6.70
C ARG A 403 -16.36 -19.95 -6.12
N ASN A 404 -17.60 -19.47 -6.01
CA ASN A 404 -17.98 -18.33 -5.17
C ASN A 404 -19.17 -18.78 -4.30
N GLU A 405 -18.94 -18.85 -3.00
CA GLU A 405 -19.87 -19.42 -2.04
C GLU A 405 -20.24 -18.37 -0.99
N SER A 406 -21.49 -17.91 -0.99
CA SER A 406 -22.00 -17.21 0.20
C SER A 406 -22.07 -18.22 1.34
N MET A 407 -21.32 -18.02 2.42
CA MET A 407 -21.27 -18.97 3.55
C MET A 407 -22.58 -19.00 4.36
N ARG A 408 -23.58 -18.20 3.98
CA ARG A 408 -24.77 -17.92 4.81
C ARG A 408 -26.05 -17.75 3.99
N ASN A 409 -26.35 -18.69 3.08
CA ASN A 409 -27.63 -18.68 2.34
C ASN A 409 -28.86 -19.00 3.23
N THR A 410 -28.70 -19.18 4.55
CA THR A 410 -29.85 -19.23 5.46
C THR A 410 -29.51 -18.47 6.73
N ALA A 411 -30.25 -17.41 7.02
CA ALA A 411 -30.41 -16.98 8.40
C ALA A 411 -31.36 -17.99 9.05
N GLY A 412 -30.84 -18.97 9.79
CA GLY A 412 -31.68 -19.73 10.73
C GLY A 412 -32.11 -21.14 10.36
N GLY A 413 -31.40 -21.89 9.50
CA GLY A 413 -31.72 -23.31 9.31
C GLY A 413 -31.67 -24.10 10.65
N PRO A 414 -32.73 -24.82 11.07
CA PRO A 414 -32.79 -25.52 12.37
C PRO A 414 -31.81 -26.71 12.51
N ASN A 415 -31.07 -27.04 11.45
CA ASN A 415 -30.17 -28.19 11.40
C ASN A 415 -28.68 -27.81 11.39
N GLY A 416 -28.32 -26.53 11.55
CA GLY A 416 -26.92 -26.11 11.50
C GLY A 416 -26.20 -26.41 10.17
N GLN A 417 -26.95 -26.77 9.13
CA GLN A 417 -26.40 -26.94 7.79
C GLN A 417 -26.15 -25.55 7.20
N GLN A 418 -24.87 -25.18 7.14
CA GLN A 418 -24.40 -24.15 6.23
C GLN A 418 -24.78 -24.60 4.82
N PHE A 419 -25.84 -24.05 4.25
CA PHE A 419 -26.09 -24.21 2.83
C PHE A 419 -25.12 -23.28 2.10
N PHE A 420 -23.99 -23.85 1.69
CA PHE A 420 -23.12 -23.27 0.68
C PHE A 420 -23.94 -23.20 -0.61
N ALA A 421 -24.37 -22.01 -0.99
CA ALA A 421 -24.83 -21.81 -2.35
C ALA A 421 -23.59 -21.80 -3.23
N LEU A 422 -23.30 -22.92 -3.89
CA LEU A 422 -22.37 -22.97 -5.01
C LEU A 422 -22.92 -22.05 -6.10
N THR A 423 -22.40 -20.83 -6.18
CA THR A 423 -22.74 -19.89 -7.25
C THR A 423 -21.61 -19.93 -8.26
N GLN A 424 -21.84 -20.63 -9.38
CA GLN A 424 -21.03 -20.46 -10.59
C GLN A 424 -21.51 -19.19 -11.31
N ASN A 425 -20.96 -18.04 -10.90
CA ASN A 425 -20.88 -16.77 -11.64
C ASN A 425 -22.20 -16.11 -12.17
N PRO A 426 -22.52 -14.85 -11.78
CA PRO A 426 -22.13 -14.20 -10.54
C PRO A 426 -23.33 -13.60 -9.77
N GLY A 427 -23.05 -13.23 -8.52
CA GLY A 427 -23.86 -12.32 -7.74
C GLY A 427 -24.87 -12.96 -6.80
N PHE A 428 -25.17 -12.19 -5.76
CA PHE A 428 -26.20 -12.52 -4.79
C PHE A 428 -27.61 -12.16 -5.29
N GLY A 429 -27.72 -11.44 -6.41
CA GLY A 429 -29.00 -11.05 -7.00
C GLY A 429 -29.82 -10.18 -6.05
N ASN A 430 -31.10 -10.51 -5.88
CA ASN A 430 -32.08 -9.73 -5.10
C ASN A 430 -32.39 -10.33 -3.71
N VAL A 431 -31.59 -11.28 -3.23
CA VAL A 431 -31.98 -12.09 -2.06
C VAL A 431 -31.65 -11.42 -0.73
N PHE A 432 -30.69 -10.50 -0.70
CA PHE A 432 -30.26 -9.76 0.49
C PHE A 432 -30.84 -8.35 0.51
N SER A 433 -31.15 -7.87 1.73
CA SER A 433 -31.75 -6.56 1.93
C SER A 433 -30.71 -5.44 2.03
N TYR A 434 -31.13 -4.21 1.76
CA TYR A 434 -30.31 -3.02 2.00
C TYR A 434 -29.81 -2.97 3.45
N GLY A 435 -28.49 -2.78 3.63
CA GLY A 435 -27.82 -2.84 4.92
C GLY A 435 -27.64 -4.24 5.51
N GLN A 436 -27.90 -5.31 4.75
CA GLN A 436 -27.50 -6.65 5.15
C GLN A 436 -26.03 -6.88 4.85
N VAL A 437 -25.34 -7.55 5.78
CA VAL A 437 -23.94 -7.95 5.61
C VAL A 437 -23.90 -9.33 4.96
N ILE A 438 -23.15 -9.41 3.88
CA ILE A 438 -22.91 -10.64 3.12
C ILE A 438 -21.50 -11.10 3.42
N GLN A 439 -21.40 -12.37 3.78
CA GLN A 439 -20.15 -13.06 4.10
C GLN A 439 -19.99 -14.20 3.11
N PHE A 440 -18.88 -14.18 2.37
CA PHE A 440 -18.68 -15.09 1.25
C PHE A 440 -17.22 -15.51 1.10
N GLU A 441 -17.05 -16.66 0.47
CA GLU A 441 -15.78 -17.25 0.10
C GLU A 441 -15.61 -17.24 -1.41
N VAL A 442 -14.43 -16.87 -1.87
CA VAL A 442 -14.02 -16.98 -3.27
C VAL A 442 -12.91 -18.02 -3.37
N SER A 443 -13.14 -19.10 -4.12
CA SER A 443 -12.10 -20.08 -4.49
C SER A 443 -11.67 -19.88 -5.94
N ALA A 444 -10.40 -19.56 -6.16
CA ALA A 444 -9.81 -19.40 -7.49
C ALA A 444 -8.61 -20.32 -7.72
N VAL A 445 -8.35 -20.66 -8.98
CA VAL A 445 -7.05 -21.19 -9.44
C VAL A 445 -6.47 -20.14 -10.35
N ALA A 446 -5.40 -19.52 -9.89
CA ALA A 446 -4.59 -18.64 -10.70
C ALA A 446 -3.32 -19.38 -11.15
N GLY A 447 -2.70 -18.91 -12.24
CA GLY A 447 -1.33 -19.20 -12.63
C GLY A 447 -1.04 -20.44 -13.45
N ASN A 448 0.07 -20.33 -14.19
CA ASN A 448 0.71 -21.35 -15.03
C ASN A 448 1.60 -22.35 -14.23
N THR A 449 1.85 -22.07 -12.95
CA THR A 449 2.71 -22.84 -12.03
C THR A 449 1.89 -23.81 -11.17
N GLY A 450 1.27 -24.80 -11.82
CA GLY A 450 0.72 -26.00 -11.16
C GLY A 450 -0.36 -25.79 -10.09
N ALA A 451 -1.63 -25.87 -10.49
CA ALA A 451 -2.82 -26.14 -9.65
C ALA A 451 -2.81 -25.59 -8.20
N GLN A 452 -2.53 -24.30 -8.02
CA GLN A 452 -2.73 -23.63 -6.75
C GLN A 452 -4.21 -23.24 -6.61
N THR A 453 -4.87 -23.66 -5.52
CA THR A 453 -6.25 -23.25 -5.20
C THR A 453 -6.22 -22.27 -4.04
N TYR A 454 -6.88 -21.14 -4.22
CA TYR A 454 -6.78 -19.98 -3.35
C TYR A 454 -8.15 -19.62 -2.80
N ASN A 455 -8.25 -19.34 -1.49
CA ASN A 455 -9.52 -18.99 -0.84
C ASN A 455 -9.43 -17.64 -0.12
N ASP A 456 -10.39 -16.75 -0.36
CA ASP A 456 -10.54 -15.50 0.40
C ASP A 456 -11.88 -15.40 1.09
N PHE A 457 -11.87 -14.80 2.28
CA PHE A 457 -13.01 -14.63 3.13
C PHE A 457 -13.38 -13.16 3.30
N SER A 458 -14.50 -12.79 2.69
CA SER A 458 -14.81 -11.40 2.42
C SER A 458 -16.17 -11.00 2.98
N TYR A 459 -16.27 -9.73 3.37
CA TYR A 459 -17.46 -9.12 3.96
C TYR A 459 -17.90 -7.91 3.16
N TYR A 460 -19.18 -7.87 2.81
CA TYR A 460 -19.75 -6.80 2.01
C TYR A 460 -21.12 -6.36 2.55
N THR A 461 -21.34 -5.06 2.75
CA THR A 461 -22.66 -4.56 3.19
C THR A 461 -23.41 -3.95 2.03
N VAL A 462 -24.61 -4.47 1.74
CA VAL A 462 -25.47 -4.00 0.64
C VAL A 462 -25.81 -2.52 0.81
N GLY A 463 -25.52 -1.71 -0.21
CA GLY A 463 -25.68 -0.26 -0.23
C GLY A 463 -24.52 0.54 0.38
N LEU A 464 -23.60 -0.11 1.11
CA LEU A 464 -22.47 0.52 1.79
C LEU A 464 -21.13 0.24 1.08
N GLY A 465 -20.89 -1.01 0.71
CA GLY A 465 -19.65 -1.43 0.06
C GLY A 465 -18.79 -2.39 0.90
N TRP A 466 -17.51 -2.47 0.52
CA TRP A 466 -16.46 -3.18 1.24
C TRP A 466 -16.23 -2.62 2.63
N GLY A 467 -15.83 -3.50 3.54
CA GLY A 467 -15.49 -3.12 4.89
C GLY A 467 -16.71 -2.63 5.66
N ASN A 468 -17.47 -3.55 6.23
CA ASN A 468 -18.05 -3.49 7.59
C ASN A 468 -19.29 -4.36 7.76
N TYR A 469 -19.59 -4.59 9.05
CA TYR A 469 -20.82 -5.20 9.56
C TYR A 469 -21.90 -4.21 9.97
N GLY A 470 -21.62 -2.91 9.94
CA GLY A 470 -22.60 -1.87 10.23
C GLY A 470 -22.96 -1.56 11.69
N ASP A 471 -22.42 -2.26 12.66
CA ASP A 471 -21.73 -1.54 13.73
C ASP A 471 -20.66 -2.47 14.27
N PRO A 472 -19.40 -2.20 13.92
CA PRO A 472 -18.35 -3.06 14.40
C PRO A 472 -18.08 -2.84 15.90
N ARG A 473 -18.47 -1.68 16.48
CA ARG A 473 -17.91 -1.00 17.67
C ARG A 473 -16.36 -1.03 17.79
N LEU A 474 -15.69 -1.70 16.87
CA LEU A 474 -14.32 -2.20 16.90
C LEU A 474 -13.66 -2.08 15.52
N ASN A 475 -14.20 -1.31 14.58
CA ASN A 475 -13.43 -1.02 13.38
C ASN A 475 -12.69 0.30 13.57
N PRO A 476 -11.39 0.26 13.85
CA PRO A 476 -10.59 1.46 14.04
C PRO A 476 -10.45 2.31 12.77
N ALA A 477 -10.57 1.75 11.56
CA ALA A 477 -10.23 2.43 10.32
C ALA A 477 -11.30 2.38 9.21
N GLY A 478 -12.50 1.86 9.49
CA GLY A 478 -13.57 1.72 8.51
C GLY A 478 -13.17 0.82 7.33
N LYS A 479 -13.42 1.26 6.09
CA LYS A 479 -13.09 0.52 4.86
C LYS A 479 -11.61 0.19 4.68
N ALA A 480 -10.73 0.77 5.50
CA ALA A 480 -9.30 0.52 5.42
C ALA A 480 -8.83 -0.59 6.37
N SER A 481 -9.69 -1.14 7.25
CA SER A 481 -9.31 -2.22 8.18
C SER A 481 -9.45 -3.61 7.59
N THR A 482 -8.56 -4.52 7.95
CA THR A 482 -8.74 -5.96 7.68
C THR A 482 -9.35 -6.69 8.88
N THR A 483 -10.23 -7.64 8.61
CA THR A 483 -10.71 -8.58 9.64
C THR A 483 -9.98 -9.90 9.48
N MET A 484 -9.10 -10.22 10.42
CA MET A 484 -8.40 -11.51 10.45
C MET A 484 -9.14 -12.48 11.38
N ILE A 485 -9.57 -13.63 10.84
CA ILE A 485 -10.11 -14.72 11.64
C ILE A 485 -8.92 -15.52 12.17
N LEU A 486 -8.65 -15.39 13.48
CA LEU A 486 -7.59 -16.10 14.16
C LEU A 486 -8.06 -17.49 14.58
N SER A 487 -7.15 -18.45 14.50
CA SER A 487 -7.38 -19.79 15.01
C SER A 487 -7.33 -19.88 16.51
N ASP A 488 -8.37 -20.47 17.07
CA ASP A 488 -8.37 -20.88 18.47
C ASP A 488 -7.73 -22.28 18.66
N ASN A 489 -7.42 -23.02 17.57
CA ASN A 489 -6.81 -24.35 17.62
C ASN A 489 -6.05 -24.70 16.33
N GLY A 490 -4.77 -25.05 16.41
CA GLY A 490 -4.01 -25.51 15.23
C GLY A 490 -2.51 -25.27 15.33
N THR A 491 -1.76 -25.99 14.49
CA THR A 491 -0.29 -26.00 14.45
C THR A 491 0.31 -24.62 14.14
N TYR A 492 -0.42 -23.77 13.41
CA TYR A 492 0.08 -22.48 12.91
C TYR A 492 -0.60 -21.24 13.54
N SER A 493 -1.38 -21.43 14.60
CA SER A 493 -2.07 -20.32 15.29
C SER A 493 -1.10 -19.20 15.70
N HIS A 494 0.07 -19.52 16.22
CA HIS A 494 1.10 -18.54 16.59
C HIS A 494 1.52 -17.63 15.42
N LEU A 495 1.58 -18.13 14.18
CA LEU A 495 1.92 -17.34 13.00
C LEU A 495 0.81 -16.34 12.67
N GLU A 496 -0.45 -16.74 12.78
CA GLU A 496 -1.61 -15.86 12.58
C GLU A 496 -1.61 -14.69 13.55
N TYR A 497 -1.39 -14.97 14.84
CA TYR A 497 -1.29 -13.92 15.84
C TYR A 497 -0.11 -12.98 15.58
N ASN A 498 0.99 -13.48 14.99
CA ASN A 498 2.20 -12.70 14.73
C ASN A 498 2.15 -11.84 13.46
N ALA A 499 1.07 -11.89 12.67
CA ALA A 499 0.92 -11.06 11.47
C ALA A 499 -0.38 -10.28 11.44
N ILE A 500 -1.00 -10.10 12.60
CA ILE A 500 -2.27 -9.40 12.72
C ILE A 500 -2.23 -7.95 12.22
N PHE A 501 -1.06 -7.31 12.28
CA PHE A 501 -0.83 -5.96 11.77
C PHE A 501 -0.24 -5.95 10.36
N THR A 502 0.21 -7.10 9.87
CA THR A 502 1.01 -7.26 8.66
C THR A 502 0.10 -7.50 7.46
N GLN A 503 -0.79 -6.56 7.20
CA GLN A 503 -1.81 -6.66 6.16
C GLN A 503 -1.97 -5.31 5.45
N PRO A 504 -2.22 -5.29 4.14
CA PRO A 504 -2.50 -4.04 3.45
C PRO A 504 -3.93 -3.60 3.77
N VAL A 505 -4.21 -2.31 3.61
CA VAL A 505 -5.59 -1.80 3.62
C VAL A 505 -6.42 -2.56 2.57
N THR A 506 -7.68 -2.87 2.89
CA THR A 506 -8.61 -3.61 2.00
C THR A 506 -8.99 -2.87 0.70
N THR A 507 -8.31 -1.77 0.41
CA THR A 507 -8.53 -0.90 -0.76
C THR A 507 -7.30 -0.79 -1.65
N VAL A 508 -6.24 -1.57 -1.39
CA VAL A 508 -5.26 -1.86 -2.45
C VAL A 508 -6.06 -2.46 -3.62
N HIS A 509 -5.84 -2.03 -4.86
CA HIS A 509 -6.75 -2.33 -5.98
C HIS A 509 -6.06 -2.63 -7.32
N SER A 510 -4.74 -2.66 -7.34
CA SER A 510 -3.94 -3.22 -8.44
C SER A 510 -3.01 -4.30 -7.92
N GLU A 511 -2.64 -5.22 -8.79
CA GLU A 511 -1.65 -6.26 -8.50
C GLU A 511 -0.28 -5.64 -8.17
N ASP A 512 0.09 -4.57 -8.89
CA ASP A 512 1.36 -3.84 -8.67
C ASP A 512 1.44 -3.25 -7.25
N MET A 513 0.35 -2.67 -6.73
CA MET A 513 0.33 -2.15 -5.36
C MET A 513 0.48 -3.25 -4.31
N VAL A 514 0.05 -4.47 -4.62
CA VAL A 514 0.31 -5.61 -3.75
C VAL A 514 1.78 -5.98 -3.79
N ASP A 515 2.40 -6.02 -4.96
CA ASP A 515 3.82 -6.35 -5.07
C ASP A 515 4.68 -5.34 -4.31
N ASP A 516 4.36 -4.05 -4.42
CA ASP A 516 4.98 -2.99 -3.64
C ASP A 516 4.81 -3.21 -2.13
N PHE A 517 3.61 -3.61 -1.70
CA PHE A 517 3.36 -3.94 -0.29
C PHE A 517 4.21 -5.14 0.18
N LEU A 518 4.31 -6.20 -0.63
CA LEU A 518 5.04 -7.41 -0.28
C LEU A 518 6.56 -7.19 -0.27
N LEU A 519 7.10 -6.49 -1.27
CA LEU A 519 8.52 -6.14 -1.33
C LEU A 519 8.88 -5.17 -0.20
N GLY A 520 8.04 -4.17 0.05
CA GLY A 520 8.22 -3.25 1.16
C GLY A 520 8.12 -3.95 2.53
N HIS A 521 7.25 -4.96 2.68
CA HIS A 521 7.24 -5.82 3.88
C HIS A 521 8.59 -6.51 4.06
N HIS A 522 9.07 -7.20 3.03
CA HIS A 522 10.33 -7.94 3.09
C HIS A 522 11.48 -7.01 3.47
N LEU A 523 11.54 -5.83 2.86
CA LEU A 523 12.53 -4.82 3.20
C LEU A 523 12.39 -4.32 4.67
N PHE A 524 11.17 -4.03 5.12
CA PHE A 524 10.90 -3.52 6.47
C PHE A 524 11.32 -4.52 7.56
N HIS A 525 11.09 -5.80 7.32
CA HIS A 525 11.36 -6.88 8.28
C HIS A 525 12.67 -7.64 8.01
N GLY A 526 13.42 -7.23 6.98
CA GLY A 526 14.71 -7.81 6.63
C GLY A 526 14.65 -9.23 6.07
N ILE A 527 13.73 -9.51 5.16
CA ILE A 527 13.58 -10.80 4.46
C ILE A 527 14.13 -10.63 3.03
N ASP A 528 14.84 -11.65 2.51
CA ASP A 528 15.31 -11.67 1.13
C ASP A 528 14.22 -12.21 0.16
N PRO A 529 13.66 -11.38 -0.74
CA PRO A 529 12.61 -11.79 -1.67
C PRO A 529 13.08 -12.78 -2.75
N ASN A 530 14.40 -12.92 -2.96
CA ASN A 530 15.00 -13.76 -4.00
C ASN A 530 15.44 -15.14 -3.49
N LYS A 531 15.33 -15.37 -2.18
CA LYS A 531 15.71 -16.63 -1.55
C LYS A 531 14.48 -17.52 -1.37
N GLN A 532 14.44 -18.64 -2.11
CA GLN A 532 13.47 -19.70 -1.86
C GLN A 532 13.61 -20.19 -0.41
N GLY A 533 12.49 -20.29 0.31
CA GLY A 533 12.53 -20.74 1.71
C GLY A 533 13.05 -19.72 2.73
N SER A 534 13.19 -18.42 2.40
CA SER A 534 13.54 -17.40 3.40
C SER A 534 12.44 -17.30 4.48
N THR A 535 12.83 -17.50 5.74
CA THR A 535 11.90 -17.41 6.89
C THR A 535 12.48 -16.64 8.07
N ASP A 536 13.76 -16.28 8.02
CA ASP A 536 14.39 -15.55 9.10
C ASP A 536 14.18 -14.06 8.87
N PHE A 537 13.69 -13.38 9.90
CA PHE A 537 13.69 -11.92 9.94
C PHE A 537 15.11 -11.42 10.13
N ASP A 538 15.38 -10.19 9.69
CA ASP A 538 16.68 -9.54 9.86
C ASP A 538 17.83 -10.23 9.08
N GLU A 539 17.51 -11.01 8.03
CA GLU A 539 18.46 -11.53 7.02
C GLU A 539 19.08 -10.39 6.20
N VAL A 540 18.26 -9.40 5.85
CA VAL A 540 18.61 -8.22 5.05
C VAL A 540 18.42 -6.97 5.92
N LYS A 541 19.37 -6.04 5.92
CA LYS A 541 19.38 -4.90 6.85
C LYS A 541 19.55 -3.59 6.12
N ILE A 542 18.93 -2.54 6.64
CA ILE A 542 19.22 -1.16 6.26
C ILE A 542 20.04 -0.56 7.41
N GLY A 543 21.34 -0.35 7.20
CA GLY A 543 22.27 -0.07 8.30
C GLY A 543 22.45 -1.31 9.18
N ASP A 544 22.33 -1.14 10.50
CA ASP A 544 22.67 -2.20 11.47
C ASP A 544 21.52 -3.17 11.82
N ARG A 545 20.26 -2.82 11.48
CA ARG A 545 19.05 -3.57 11.87
C ARG A 545 17.89 -3.36 10.90
N SER A 546 16.86 -4.21 10.99
CA SER A 546 15.59 -4.02 10.27
C SER A 546 14.63 -3.09 11.05
N CYS A 547 13.66 -2.49 10.36
CA CYS A 547 12.62 -1.68 11.03
C CYS A 547 11.77 -2.57 11.96
N GLY A 548 11.50 -3.80 11.54
CA GLY A 548 10.76 -4.82 12.29
C GLY A 548 11.37 -5.22 13.64
N ASP A 549 12.67 -4.97 13.85
CA ASP A 549 13.33 -5.26 15.12
C ASP A 549 12.83 -4.33 16.25
N CYS A 550 12.66 -3.05 15.93
CA CYS A 550 12.09 -2.05 16.84
C CYS A 550 10.56 -2.15 16.86
N HIS A 551 9.96 -2.24 15.68
CA HIS A 551 8.52 -2.26 15.46
C HIS A 551 8.03 -3.71 15.34
N PHE A 552 8.04 -4.41 16.46
CA PHE A 552 7.80 -5.86 16.51
C PHE A 552 6.49 -6.23 15.79
N ARG A 553 6.63 -6.90 14.63
CA ARG A 553 5.50 -7.29 13.75
C ARG A 553 4.58 -6.12 13.38
N ASP A 554 5.16 -4.97 13.03
CA ASP A 554 4.48 -3.71 12.69
C ASP A 554 3.75 -3.05 13.89
N GLY A 555 3.70 -3.76 15.01
CA GLY A 555 3.14 -3.30 16.26
C GLY A 555 4.11 -2.45 17.09
N ARG A 556 3.69 -2.17 18.30
CA ARG A 556 4.52 -1.48 19.30
C ARG A 556 5.67 -2.38 19.73
N GLY A 557 6.86 -1.82 19.79
CA GLY A 557 8.04 -2.48 20.32
C GLY A 557 7.97 -2.74 21.83
N SER A 558 8.95 -3.51 22.31
CA SER A 558 9.21 -3.71 23.76
C SER A 558 10.63 -3.28 24.16
N GLU A 559 11.42 -2.79 23.19
CA GLU A 559 12.76 -2.26 23.40
C GLU A 559 12.67 -0.76 23.64
N ILE A 560 13.40 -0.26 24.64
CA ILE A 560 13.51 1.18 24.91
C ILE A 560 14.71 1.71 24.14
N ILE A 561 14.45 2.59 23.17
CA ILE A 561 15.47 3.22 22.34
C ILE A 561 15.97 4.49 23.01
N GLN A 562 17.29 4.64 23.12
CA GLN A 562 17.90 5.86 23.65
C GLN A 562 18.05 6.88 22.54
N THR A 563 17.28 7.97 22.61
CA THR A 563 17.32 9.04 21.61
C THR A 563 17.91 10.32 22.20
N ALA A 564 18.23 11.30 21.35
CA ALA A 564 18.63 12.64 21.81
C ALA A 564 17.54 13.33 22.66
N LYS A 565 16.28 12.92 22.52
CA LYS A 565 15.13 13.41 23.32
C LYS A 565 14.86 12.55 24.56
N GLY A 566 15.77 11.66 24.92
CA GLY A 566 15.64 10.70 26.03
C GLY A 566 15.14 9.32 25.58
N PRO A 567 14.82 8.44 26.55
CA PRO A 567 14.28 7.12 26.25
C PRO A 567 12.96 7.19 25.50
N ARG A 568 12.80 6.37 24.46
CA ARG A 568 11.59 6.27 23.65
C ARG A 568 11.19 4.83 23.40
N LEU A 569 9.90 4.54 23.53
CA LEU A 569 9.31 3.26 23.13
C LEU A 569 8.87 3.35 21.66
N PRO A 570 9.27 2.43 20.77
CA PRO A 570 8.82 2.44 19.38
C PRO A 570 7.29 2.27 19.28
N PRO A 571 6.56 3.26 18.73
CA PRO A 571 5.11 3.15 18.52
C PRO A 571 4.80 2.15 17.39
N PRO A 572 3.53 1.69 17.24
CA PRO A 572 3.13 0.90 16.08
C PRO A 572 3.25 1.68 14.76
N THR A 573 3.48 0.98 13.65
CA THR A 573 3.58 1.55 12.29
C THR A 573 2.33 1.33 11.45
N TYR A 574 1.37 0.53 11.92
CA TYR A 574 0.12 0.31 11.20
C TYR A 574 -0.82 1.52 11.22
N GLY A 575 -1.58 1.71 10.14
CA GLY A 575 -2.61 2.75 10.02
C GLY A 575 -2.11 4.19 10.07
N VAL A 576 -0.80 4.42 9.99
CA VAL A 576 -0.24 5.77 10.15
C VAL A 576 -0.66 6.71 9.02
N LYS A 577 -0.85 6.22 7.80
CA LYS A 577 -1.37 7.06 6.70
C LYS A 577 -2.78 7.57 6.96
N LEU A 578 -3.64 6.73 7.55
CA LEU A 578 -4.99 7.14 7.95
C LEU A 578 -4.94 8.28 8.98
N LEU A 579 -3.99 8.23 9.92
CA LEU A 579 -3.75 9.31 10.88
C LEU A 579 -3.22 10.57 10.19
N GLU A 580 -2.33 10.42 9.21
CA GLU A 580 -1.76 11.54 8.46
C GLU A 580 -2.85 12.39 7.80
N VAL A 581 -3.86 11.71 7.26
CA VAL A 581 -4.95 12.32 6.50
C VAL A 581 -6.16 12.70 7.36
N ILE A 582 -6.06 12.67 8.69
CA ILE A 582 -7.12 13.19 9.58
C ILE A 582 -7.38 14.68 9.32
N GLU A 583 -8.65 15.04 9.29
CA GLU A 583 -9.13 16.42 9.19
C GLU A 583 -8.83 17.19 10.48
N GLY A 584 -8.21 18.36 10.36
CA GLY A 584 -7.88 19.20 11.52
C GLY A 584 -6.76 18.67 12.42
N ARG A 585 -5.99 17.66 11.97
CA ARG A 585 -4.79 17.17 12.66
C ARG A 585 -3.82 18.33 12.93
N GLU A 586 -3.30 18.41 14.15
CA GLU A 586 -2.34 19.44 14.58
C GLU A 586 -0.92 18.88 14.78
N ALA A 587 -0.80 17.67 15.33
CA ALA A 587 0.48 17.04 15.64
C ALA A 587 0.86 15.98 14.59
N GLY A 588 2.15 15.96 14.25
CA GLY A 588 2.82 15.01 13.38
C GLY A 588 2.91 13.57 13.91
N PHE A 589 3.89 12.82 13.44
CA PHE A 589 4.41 11.58 14.00
C PHE A 589 5.62 11.91 14.86
N SER A 590 6.27 10.87 15.42
CA SER A 590 7.08 10.93 16.65
C SER A 590 6.23 11.10 17.91
N TRP A 591 6.88 10.99 19.07
CA TRP A 591 6.25 11.21 20.37
C TRP A 591 5.93 12.68 20.65
N ASP A 592 6.69 13.61 20.06
CA ASP A 592 6.45 15.06 20.18
C ASP A 592 5.68 15.63 18.98
N GLY A 593 5.30 14.79 18.01
CA GLY A 593 4.49 15.21 16.87
C GLY A 593 5.24 16.07 15.86
N SER A 594 6.57 15.94 15.77
CA SER A 594 7.39 16.82 14.93
C SER A 594 7.42 16.41 13.45
N ALA A 595 7.18 15.15 13.11
CA ALA A 595 7.28 14.66 11.74
C ALA A 595 5.93 14.75 11.01
N ASN A 596 5.78 15.62 10.02
CA ASN A 596 4.46 15.93 9.47
C ASN A 596 3.86 14.79 8.63
N THR A 597 4.71 14.03 7.94
CA THR A 597 4.28 12.94 7.03
C THR A 597 4.93 11.61 7.38
N VAL A 598 4.34 10.51 6.90
CA VAL A 598 4.89 9.16 6.99
C VAL A 598 6.25 9.11 6.29
N ALA A 599 6.35 9.68 5.08
CA ALA A 599 7.60 9.76 4.34
C ALA A 599 8.70 10.53 5.11
N GLU A 600 8.36 11.65 5.75
CA GLU A 600 9.28 12.39 6.61
C GLU A 600 9.73 11.54 7.80
N GLN A 601 8.80 10.82 8.45
CA GLN A 601 9.13 9.95 9.58
C GLN A 601 10.00 8.75 9.18
N VAL A 602 9.78 8.16 7.99
CA VAL A 602 10.63 7.08 7.46
C VAL A 602 12.06 7.59 7.25
N ARG A 603 12.22 8.75 6.60
CA ARG A 603 13.53 9.41 6.44
C ARG A 603 14.19 9.71 7.80
N ASN A 604 13.43 10.23 8.76
CA ASN A 604 13.94 10.52 10.10
C ASN A 604 14.42 9.23 10.81
N ALA A 605 13.68 8.13 10.69
CA ALA A 605 14.08 6.84 11.28
C ALA A 605 15.35 6.28 10.62
N LEU A 606 15.46 6.38 9.29
CA LEU A 606 16.68 5.96 8.57
C LEU A 606 17.93 6.70 9.09
N VAL A 607 17.82 8.01 9.31
CA VAL A 607 18.94 8.80 9.84
C VAL A 607 19.19 8.54 11.32
N LEU A 608 18.16 8.64 12.15
CA LEU A 608 18.30 8.66 13.61
C LEU A 608 18.48 7.28 14.24
N ASP A 609 17.82 6.28 13.67
CA ASP A 609 17.76 4.93 14.24
C ASP A 609 18.61 3.92 13.44
N HIS A 610 18.72 4.10 12.12
CA HIS A 610 19.51 3.20 11.25
C HIS A 610 20.89 3.75 10.86
N GLY A 611 21.14 5.05 11.04
CA GLY A 611 22.42 5.68 10.66
C GLY A 611 22.67 5.74 9.15
N VAL A 612 21.61 5.65 8.34
CA VAL A 612 21.67 5.62 6.88
C VAL A 612 21.22 6.96 6.31
N ASP A 613 21.94 7.47 5.31
CA ASP A 613 21.49 8.60 4.50
C ASP A 613 20.39 8.13 3.53
N PRO A 614 19.13 8.61 3.67
CA PRO A 614 18.05 8.19 2.80
C PRO A 614 18.29 8.51 1.33
N ASP A 615 19.07 9.56 1.03
CA ASP A 615 19.33 9.99 -0.34
C ASP A 615 20.46 9.17 -1.00
N ALA A 616 21.20 8.38 -0.22
CA ALA A 616 22.16 7.40 -0.72
C ALA A 616 21.51 6.05 -1.08
N LEU A 617 20.29 5.78 -0.60
CA LEU A 617 19.55 4.57 -0.96
C LEU A 617 19.04 4.65 -2.41
N PRO A 618 18.93 3.51 -3.12
CA PRO A 618 18.21 3.48 -4.40
C PRO A 618 16.79 4.01 -4.21
N GLY A 619 16.32 4.92 -5.09
CA GLY A 619 15.04 5.60 -4.90
C GLY A 619 13.84 4.66 -4.71
N ARG A 620 13.86 3.49 -5.37
CA ARG A 620 12.84 2.45 -5.24
C ARG A 620 12.80 1.81 -3.83
N VAL A 621 13.94 1.68 -3.16
CA VAL A 621 14.03 1.12 -1.80
C VAL A 621 13.32 2.04 -0.80
N LEU A 622 13.60 3.35 -0.87
CA LEU A 622 12.94 4.34 -0.01
C LEU A 622 11.43 4.43 -0.29
N GLU A 623 11.03 4.34 -1.56
CA GLU A 623 9.63 4.27 -1.97
C GLU A 623 8.93 3.06 -1.36
N LEU A 624 9.49 1.86 -1.48
CA LEU A 624 8.89 0.63 -0.94
C LEU A 624 8.73 0.65 0.58
N LEU A 625 9.72 1.15 1.33
CA LEU A 625 9.61 1.34 2.79
C LEU A 625 8.45 2.28 3.16
N THR A 626 8.36 3.38 2.42
CA THR A 626 7.34 4.40 2.64
C THR A 626 5.97 3.84 2.31
N THR A 627 5.79 3.28 1.11
CA THR A 627 4.54 2.69 0.63
C THR A 627 4.05 1.59 1.56
N TYR A 628 4.93 0.67 1.99
CA TYR A 628 4.56 -0.36 2.95
C TYR A 628 3.96 0.24 4.22
N THR A 629 4.65 1.21 4.82
CA THR A 629 4.18 1.90 6.03
C THR A 629 2.88 2.66 5.81
N GLU A 630 2.68 3.23 4.61
CA GLU A 630 1.48 3.97 4.27
C GLU A 630 0.25 3.08 4.07
N VAL A 631 0.43 1.88 3.52
CA VAL A 631 -0.69 0.98 3.20
C VAL A 631 -0.92 -0.09 4.27
N LEU A 632 -0.14 -0.11 5.36
CA LEU A 632 -0.40 -0.98 6.50
C LEU A 632 -1.77 -0.67 7.13
N THR A 633 -2.62 -1.70 7.18
CA THR A 633 -3.97 -1.61 7.72
C THR A 633 -4.01 -1.63 9.24
N VAL A 634 -5.10 -1.12 9.81
CA VAL A 634 -5.41 -1.36 11.22
C VAL A 634 -6.26 -2.63 11.32
N PRO A 635 -5.87 -3.63 12.14
CA PRO A 635 -6.72 -4.80 12.33
C PRO A 635 -8.04 -4.41 12.97
N ALA A 636 -9.12 -4.99 12.45
CA ALA A 636 -10.42 -4.90 13.08
C ALA A 636 -10.31 -5.46 14.51
N ARG A 637 -10.74 -4.66 15.46
CA ARG A 637 -10.91 -5.08 16.84
C ARG A 637 -12.03 -6.15 16.84
N ASN A 638 -11.89 -7.19 17.65
CA ASN A 638 -12.74 -8.39 17.59
C ASN A 638 -14.23 -8.14 17.94
N PRO A 639 -15.22 -8.22 17.01
CA PRO A 639 -16.62 -7.81 17.24
C PRO A 639 -17.29 -8.28 18.55
N GLY A 640 -16.86 -9.41 19.10
CA GLY A 640 -17.35 -9.94 20.37
C GLY A 640 -16.84 -9.25 21.65
N SER A 641 -15.86 -8.34 21.58
CA SER A 641 -15.20 -7.81 22.79
C SER A 641 -16.12 -6.97 23.67
N TYR A 642 -17.15 -6.32 23.14
CA TYR A 642 -18.10 -5.55 23.96
C TYR A 642 -19.02 -6.42 24.83
N ASP A 643 -19.15 -7.70 24.50
CA ASP A 643 -19.92 -8.65 25.31
C ASP A 643 -19.07 -9.22 26.47
N LEU A 644 -17.78 -8.87 26.55
CA LEU A 644 -16.92 -9.21 27.69
C LEU A 644 -17.33 -8.41 28.93
N PRO A 645 -17.20 -9.00 30.14
CA PRO A 645 -17.56 -8.33 31.38
C PRO A 645 -16.90 -6.94 31.54
N GLY A 646 -17.70 -5.93 31.88
CA GLY A 646 -17.22 -4.57 32.18
C GLY A 646 -16.88 -3.70 30.97
N VAL A 647 -16.75 -4.23 29.75
CA VAL A 647 -16.29 -3.45 28.57
C VAL A 647 -17.28 -2.35 28.17
N ALA A 648 -18.58 -2.65 28.12
CA ALA A 648 -19.60 -1.65 27.78
C ALA A 648 -19.73 -0.56 28.87
N GLU A 649 -19.56 -0.92 30.15
CA GLU A 649 -19.52 0.04 31.26
C GLU A 649 -18.25 0.90 31.18
N GLY A 650 -17.11 0.27 30.87
CA GLY A 650 -15.81 0.93 30.71
C GLY A 650 -15.78 1.97 29.60
N ASP A 651 -16.45 1.72 28.47
CA ASP A 651 -16.63 2.69 27.39
C ASP A 651 -17.37 3.95 27.88
N VAL A 652 -18.50 3.77 28.55
CA VAL A 652 -19.27 4.89 29.14
C VAL A 652 -18.40 5.66 30.13
N LEU A 653 -17.73 4.96 31.05
CA LEU A 653 -16.87 5.59 32.05
C LEU A 653 -15.67 6.31 31.43
N PHE A 654 -15.07 5.77 30.37
CA PHE A 654 -13.96 6.40 29.64
C PHE A 654 -14.37 7.77 29.07
N ASN A 655 -15.60 7.89 28.58
CA ASN A 655 -16.16 9.15 28.14
C ASN A 655 -16.47 10.07 29.33
N ASP A 656 -17.16 9.56 30.36
CA ASP A 656 -17.64 10.35 31.51
C ASP A 656 -16.51 10.96 32.35
N ILE A 657 -15.40 10.25 32.54
CA ILE A 657 -14.26 10.76 33.33
C ILE A 657 -13.37 11.72 32.55
N GLY A 658 -13.54 11.80 31.22
CA GLY A 658 -12.86 12.75 30.34
C GLY A 658 -11.70 12.18 29.51
N CYS A 659 -11.44 10.87 29.51
CA CYS A 659 -10.36 10.29 28.69
C CYS A 659 -10.56 10.58 27.19
N ALA A 660 -11.81 10.52 26.73
CA ALA A 660 -12.22 10.83 25.36
C ALA A 660 -11.92 12.27 24.92
N GLY A 661 -11.58 13.18 25.85
CA GLY A 661 -11.21 14.56 25.54
C GLY A 661 -9.94 14.68 24.69
N CYS A 662 -8.92 13.89 24.98
CA CYS A 662 -7.70 13.78 24.17
C CYS A 662 -7.71 12.49 23.33
N HIS A 663 -8.17 11.38 23.90
CA HIS A 663 -8.34 10.11 23.19
C HIS A 663 -9.66 10.07 22.43
N THR A 664 -9.87 11.05 21.54
CA THR A 664 -11.14 11.27 20.84
C THR A 664 -11.57 10.04 20.04
N PRO A 665 -12.75 9.45 20.34
CA PRO A 665 -13.14 8.17 19.77
C PRO A 665 -13.36 8.17 18.26
N VAL A 666 -13.80 9.28 17.66
CA VAL A 666 -14.17 9.36 16.25
C VAL A 666 -13.36 10.45 15.57
N GLN A 667 -12.77 10.11 14.42
CA GLN A 667 -12.06 11.04 13.55
C GLN A 667 -12.58 10.90 12.12
N LYS A 668 -12.31 11.91 11.29
CA LYS A 668 -12.64 11.88 9.85
C LYS A 668 -11.39 12.17 9.04
N THR A 669 -11.21 11.48 7.92
CA THR A 669 -10.16 11.83 6.97
C THR A 669 -10.60 12.99 6.06
N ARG A 670 -9.63 13.78 5.59
CA ARG A 670 -9.87 14.94 4.73
C ARG A 670 -10.49 14.57 3.39
N SER A 671 -11.26 15.50 2.84
CA SER A 671 -11.86 15.38 1.50
C SER A 671 -10.84 15.52 0.35
N ASP A 672 -9.60 15.95 0.64
CA ASP A 672 -8.50 16.04 -0.33
C ASP A 672 -7.53 14.86 -0.27
N ALA A 673 -7.76 13.90 0.64
CA ALA A 673 -6.96 12.68 0.75
C ALA A 673 -7.06 11.82 -0.55
N PRO A 674 -6.13 10.86 -0.74
CA PRO A 674 -6.23 9.87 -1.82
C PRO A 674 -7.61 9.22 -1.85
N THR A 675 -8.12 8.92 -3.05
CA THR A 675 -9.52 8.51 -3.28
C THR A 675 -9.98 7.38 -2.36
N HIS A 676 -9.10 6.41 -2.07
CA HIS A 676 -9.40 5.25 -1.23
C HIS A 676 -9.35 5.54 0.29
N LEU A 677 -8.78 6.69 0.71
CA LEU A 677 -8.72 7.15 2.10
C LEU A 677 -9.61 8.36 2.37
N ARG A 678 -10.34 8.84 1.38
CA ARG A 678 -11.08 10.10 1.45
C ARG A 678 -12.42 9.96 2.16
N ASP A 679 -12.73 10.93 3.01
CA ASP A 679 -14.00 11.05 3.75
C ASP A 679 -14.36 9.78 4.58
N LEU A 680 -13.34 9.06 5.04
CA LEU A 680 -13.49 7.91 5.91
C LEU A 680 -13.77 8.35 7.34
N THR A 681 -14.73 7.69 7.99
CA THR A 681 -14.92 7.77 9.44
C THR A 681 -14.03 6.74 10.12
N LEU A 682 -13.17 7.20 11.00
CA LEU A 682 -12.18 6.41 11.74
C LEU A 682 -12.50 6.41 13.23
N ARG A 683 -11.97 5.43 13.95
CA ARG A 683 -12.01 5.36 15.41
C ARG A 683 -10.62 5.10 16.03
N PRO A 684 -9.71 6.07 15.93
CA PRO A 684 -8.34 5.90 16.37
C PRO A 684 -8.15 6.14 17.88
N TYR A 685 -9.13 6.74 18.57
CA TYR A 685 -9.03 7.14 19.98
C TYR A 685 -7.83 8.07 20.22
N THR A 686 -7.76 9.13 19.42
CA THR A 686 -6.77 10.21 19.49
C THR A 686 -7.34 11.46 18.82
N ASP A 687 -6.95 12.62 19.32
CA ASP A 687 -7.17 13.92 18.70
C ASP A 687 -6.02 14.35 17.78
N MET A 688 -4.92 13.58 17.75
CA MET A 688 -3.67 13.92 17.09
C MET A 688 -3.18 15.34 17.44
N LYS A 689 -3.22 15.68 18.74
CA LYS A 689 -2.63 16.91 19.30
C LYS A 689 -1.55 16.58 20.32
N THR A 690 -0.79 17.59 20.71
CA THR A 690 0.20 17.49 21.79
C THR A 690 -0.35 18.09 23.08
N TRP A 691 -0.07 17.43 24.20
CA TRP A 691 -0.51 17.83 25.54
C TRP A 691 0.64 17.70 26.54
N ASP A 692 0.68 18.59 27.53
CA ASP A 692 1.64 18.47 28.62
C ASP A 692 1.19 17.37 29.57
N LEU A 693 1.98 16.30 29.70
CA LEU A 693 1.70 15.20 30.65
C LEU A 693 2.36 15.42 32.02
N GLY A 694 2.93 16.61 32.27
CA GLY A 694 3.71 16.96 33.46
C GLY A 694 5.19 16.56 33.35
N GLU A 695 5.58 15.95 32.24
CA GLU A 695 6.94 15.55 31.89
C GLU A 695 7.36 16.10 30.50
N GLY A 696 6.56 17.01 29.94
CA GLY A 696 6.73 17.60 28.62
C GLY A 696 5.51 17.38 27.72
N ASP A 697 5.58 17.98 26.53
CA ASP A 697 4.52 17.89 25.53
C ASP A 697 4.64 16.60 24.71
N PHE A 698 3.57 15.81 24.67
CA PHE A 698 3.51 14.56 23.92
C PHE A 698 2.25 14.49 23.09
N ARG A 699 2.39 13.97 21.87
CA ARG A 699 1.28 13.64 21.00
C ARG A 699 0.42 12.56 21.67
N THR A 700 -0.90 12.73 21.66
CA THR A 700 -1.82 11.68 22.08
C THR A 700 -1.73 10.47 21.14
N PRO A 701 -1.19 9.32 21.57
CA PRO A 701 -1.10 8.16 20.70
C PRO A 701 -2.50 7.58 20.44
N PRO A 702 -2.77 7.08 19.23
CA PRO A 702 -4.01 6.35 18.96
C PRO A 702 -4.05 5.08 19.80
N LEU A 703 -5.21 4.76 20.40
CA LEU A 703 -5.38 3.54 21.19
C LEU A 703 -5.87 2.35 20.34
N TRP A 704 -6.18 2.56 19.06
CA TRP A 704 -6.62 1.48 18.19
C TRP A 704 -5.60 0.34 18.05
N GLY A 705 -6.07 -0.91 18.08
CA GLY A 705 -5.21 -2.09 17.97
C GLY A 705 -4.31 -2.33 19.20
N LEU A 706 -4.46 -1.59 20.29
CA LEU A 706 -3.72 -1.78 21.54
C LEU A 706 -3.95 -3.19 22.11
N GLY A 707 -5.18 -3.68 22.12
CA GLY A 707 -5.52 -5.02 22.61
C GLY A 707 -4.89 -6.13 21.77
N HIS A 708 -4.80 -5.94 20.46
CA HIS A 708 -4.06 -6.86 19.59
C HIS A 708 -2.56 -6.83 19.88
N ASN A 709 -1.99 -5.65 20.15
CA ASN A 709 -0.58 -5.50 20.52
C ASN A 709 -0.26 -6.17 21.85
N ILE A 710 -1.10 -5.97 22.87
CA ILE A 710 -0.94 -6.58 24.19
C ILE A 710 -0.86 -8.11 24.02
N ARG A 711 -1.84 -8.72 23.34
CA ARG A 711 -1.86 -10.16 23.08
C ARG A 711 -0.65 -10.65 22.29
N MET A 712 -0.23 -9.88 21.29
CA MET A 712 0.94 -10.21 20.46
C MET A 712 2.22 -10.22 21.30
N LEU A 713 2.47 -9.18 22.11
CA LEU A 713 3.65 -9.11 22.98
C LEU A 713 3.65 -10.22 24.03
N GLU A 714 2.53 -10.45 24.70
CA GLU A 714 2.38 -11.52 25.71
C GLU A 714 2.67 -12.90 25.12
N LYS A 715 2.07 -13.23 23.97
CA LYS A 715 2.27 -14.52 23.30
C LYS A 715 3.72 -14.76 22.87
N ASN A 716 4.47 -13.70 22.61
CA ASN A 716 5.88 -13.76 22.24
C ASN A 716 6.82 -13.51 23.44
N SER A 717 6.30 -13.55 24.68
CA SER A 717 7.08 -13.32 25.90
C SER A 717 7.88 -12.01 25.88
N ARG A 718 7.32 -10.97 25.27
CA ARG A 718 7.88 -9.62 25.20
C ARG A 718 7.33 -8.75 26.34
N ALA A 719 8.11 -7.77 26.78
CA ALA A 719 7.69 -6.87 27.85
C ALA A 719 6.51 -5.99 27.40
N LEU A 720 5.49 -5.85 28.25
CA LEU A 720 4.43 -4.88 28.08
C LEU A 720 4.86 -3.55 28.69
N LEU A 721 5.19 -2.59 27.81
CA LEU A 721 5.58 -1.24 28.18
C LEU A 721 4.56 -0.23 27.64
N TYR A 722 4.33 0.85 28.39
CA TYR A 722 3.43 1.93 28.05
C TYR A 722 4.11 3.28 28.24
N MET A 723 3.42 4.34 27.82
CA MET A 723 3.92 5.71 27.74
C MET A 723 5.06 5.88 26.73
N HIS A 724 5.47 7.12 26.53
CA HIS A 724 6.41 7.50 25.48
C HIS A 724 7.82 6.94 25.70
N ASP A 725 8.20 6.65 26.95
CA ASP A 725 9.52 6.21 27.40
C ASP A 725 9.58 4.73 27.79
N GLY A 726 8.43 4.03 27.76
CA GLY A 726 8.32 2.65 28.24
C GLY A 726 8.39 2.50 29.77
N GLY A 727 8.24 3.58 30.53
CA GLY A 727 8.39 3.57 31.99
C GLY A 727 7.24 2.93 32.78
N SER A 728 6.12 2.62 32.12
CA SER A 728 4.97 1.96 32.74
C SER A 728 4.84 0.51 32.28
N THR A 729 4.62 -0.43 33.20
CA THR A 729 4.48 -1.86 32.91
C THR A 729 3.05 -2.38 33.00
N SER A 730 2.09 -1.51 33.32
CA SER A 730 0.67 -1.80 33.35
C SER A 730 -0.15 -0.62 32.87
N LEU A 731 -1.40 -0.87 32.45
CA LEU A 731 -2.34 0.19 32.10
C LEU A 731 -2.66 1.11 33.28
N GLU A 732 -2.74 0.55 34.49
CA GLU A 732 -2.91 1.34 35.71
C GLU A 732 -1.75 2.32 35.88
N ASP A 733 -0.50 1.85 35.81
CA ASP A 733 0.68 2.71 35.93
C ASP A 733 0.71 3.77 34.83
N ALA A 734 0.29 3.43 33.61
CA ALA A 734 0.17 4.38 32.50
C ALA A 734 -0.87 5.47 32.79
N ILE A 735 -2.07 5.10 33.26
CA ILE A 735 -3.12 6.04 33.65
C ILE A 735 -2.62 6.96 34.78
N GLN A 736 -1.93 6.41 35.79
CA GLN A 736 -1.41 7.21 36.90
C GLN A 736 -0.33 8.22 36.47
N ARG A 737 0.36 8.00 35.35
CA ARG A 737 1.33 8.94 34.78
C ARG A 737 0.72 10.08 33.96
N HIS A 738 -0.58 10.09 33.73
CA HIS A 738 -1.25 11.22 33.07
C HIS A 738 -1.30 12.44 34.02
N GLY A 739 -0.26 13.26 33.97
CA GLY A 739 -0.12 14.53 34.69
C GLY A 739 -0.52 15.74 33.84
N GLY A 740 0.03 16.92 34.15
CA GLY A 740 -0.19 18.16 33.39
C GLY A 740 -1.66 18.41 33.04
N ASP A 741 -1.95 18.56 31.76
CA ASP A 741 -3.29 18.80 31.21
C ASP A 741 -4.28 17.66 31.52
N ALA A 742 -3.78 16.43 31.69
CA ALA A 742 -4.58 15.25 31.99
C ALA A 742 -4.75 14.97 33.50
N ALA A 743 -4.17 15.81 34.39
CA ALA A 743 -4.21 15.59 35.83
C ALA A 743 -5.64 15.57 36.41
N GLY A 744 -6.56 16.35 35.82
CA GLY A 744 -7.98 16.35 36.17
C GLY A 744 -8.66 15.02 35.82
N VAL A 745 -8.41 14.49 34.63
CA VAL A 745 -8.94 13.19 34.16
C VAL A 745 -8.43 12.05 35.03
N ARG A 746 -7.12 12.04 35.36
CA ARG A 746 -6.55 11.08 36.31
C ARG A 746 -7.21 11.14 37.69
N SER A 747 -7.53 12.35 38.16
CA SER A 747 -8.23 12.53 39.45
C SER A 747 -9.67 11.98 39.42
N ASN A 748 -10.36 12.13 38.30
CA ASN A 748 -11.69 11.52 38.08
C ASN A 748 -11.59 9.99 38.07
N TYR A 749 -10.62 9.42 37.38
CA TYR A 749 -10.35 7.98 37.40
C TYR A 749 -10.09 7.45 38.82
N ASN A 750 -9.29 8.18 39.61
CA ASN A 750 -8.99 7.83 41.00
C ASN A 750 -10.20 7.96 41.95
N SER A 751 -11.26 8.65 41.51
CA SER A 751 -12.51 8.78 42.26
C SER A 751 -13.52 7.66 41.96
N LEU A 752 -13.26 6.85 40.92
CA LEU A 752 -14.07 5.68 40.61
C LEU A 752 -13.88 4.57 41.67
N SER A 753 -14.89 3.71 41.81
CA SER A 753 -14.72 2.47 42.58
C SER A 753 -13.76 1.51 41.86
N GLY A 754 -13.17 0.56 42.59
CA GLY A 754 -12.24 -0.42 41.99
C GLY A 754 -12.84 -1.20 40.82
N SER A 755 -14.11 -1.60 40.90
CA SER A 755 -14.79 -2.28 39.79
C SER A 755 -14.98 -1.39 38.56
N GLN A 756 -15.19 -0.08 38.76
CA GLN A 756 -15.31 0.88 37.67
C GLN A 756 -13.95 1.18 37.03
N GLN A 757 -12.88 1.24 37.84
CA GLN A 757 -11.50 1.34 37.35
C GLN A 757 -11.13 0.13 36.49
N ASP A 758 -11.51 -1.07 36.93
CA ASP A 758 -11.33 -2.31 36.18
C ASP A 758 -12.16 -2.34 34.90
N ALA A 759 -13.38 -1.81 34.90
CA ALA A 759 -14.21 -1.68 33.70
C ALA A 759 -13.54 -0.78 32.65
N VAL A 760 -13.00 0.38 33.04
CA VAL A 760 -12.26 1.27 32.12
C VAL A 760 -11.04 0.57 31.53
N LYS A 761 -10.26 -0.15 32.37
CA LYS A 761 -9.10 -0.93 31.87
C LYS A 761 -9.53 -2.03 30.90
N ALA A 762 -10.57 -2.79 31.23
CA ALA A 762 -11.11 -3.83 30.36
C ALA A 762 -11.55 -3.26 29.00
N PHE A 763 -12.13 -2.06 28.97
CA PHE A 763 -12.43 -1.37 27.71
C PHE A 763 -11.16 -1.02 26.93
N VAL A 764 -10.16 -0.37 27.56
CA VAL A 764 -8.91 0.02 26.90
C VAL A 764 -8.12 -1.19 26.38
N GLU A 765 -8.08 -2.29 27.13
CA GLU A 765 -7.42 -3.55 26.71
C GLU A 765 -8.06 -4.22 25.51
N THR A 766 -9.30 -3.82 25.20
CA THR A 766 -9.95 -4.30 24.00
C THR A 766 -9.70 -3.43 22.80
N LEU A 767 -9.18 -2.19 22.91
CA LEU A 767 -9.08 -1.21 21.79
C LEU A 767 -8.15 -1.62 20.64
#